data_AF-A6VJB1-F1
#
_entry.id   AF-A6VJB1-F1
#
_cell.length_a   1.000
_cell.length_b   1.000
_cell.length_c   1.000
_cell.angle_alpha   90.00
_cell.angle_beta   90.00
_cell.angle_gamma   90.00
#
_symmetry.space_group_name_H-M   'P 1'
#
loop_
_entity.id
_entity.type
_entity.pdbx_description
1 polymer ?
#
loop_
_entity_poly.entity_id
_entity_poly.type
_entity_poly.pdbx_seq_one_letter_code
_entity_poly.pdbx_strand_id
1 'polypeptide(L)'
;MINSKLFSIFCIFLIASLPSASAFSVLGHDIGLGDGVTAGAGALVGAGAGVYIVGGLTSAIAAGGAAVTAPAWVPIAVVAACAVGGALAVNYGYRWITGADAEDEGGAVTGAAKTNVSDGEYINGTYKYDLLAGYRQYSEESAAEDIAEIKDKLESEIGIYKFTVTGTLSDVDVSMKGPDKIYGFSAFPVQLKFDEILTGSESSYVEIENVKIYLVDSEGVKWNEKEYTDNIKLQKNNDDHPEAIEEYIINFTMKAPDPYIGKAKSQITNAPNREILEELINAEVKRFELVVEIDGHVEHYKKITKWSDELQDYITKEEHDDSVTLDTKLTTLEAWDRIHSGAYYIDGADASLPTSYINEVTPIAYSSYSNGATSNVIGRVWASPVHCYNSSSQYRFVLIGQPGNLEPVPVTIEDDYRALVLKLRDDGVASIASDTPGNFHDMSTYTGLTTSLNYLKDSSTEAFETYFLVVADVDDGIDSALPVWCLIKPRISVIDNVKYSLNEEFKEEILELMSDGSISDSDSQRITEIIQMSEESLKEKQYVAESESGKYEDNDKAKNAISNALEDYEKAAAYYEKAKNTDDPEEVKVYTYLAGDVYEPAGDYWKEAAAKYNLGLDDQGDALASNAEKLESLAAEYEPSLWFTAGSTVSEWWTQFKSGFGIGDVPDAALLVIVIVVLVCGTILVTRFIK
;
A
#
# COMPACT_ATOMS: atom_id res chain seq x y z
N MET A 1 0.32 -18.73 -32.95
CA MET A 1 1.54 -19.49 -33.29
C MET A 1 2.65 -18.56 -33.77
N ILE A 2 3.45 -18.05 -32.83
CA ILE A 2 4.83 -17.55 -32.91
C ILE A 2 5.09 -17.15 -31.44
N ASN A 3 5.96 -17.88 -30.73
CA ASN A 3 6.74 -17.45 -29.54
C ASN A 3 7.34 -18.59 -28.70
N SER A 4 7.34 -19.86 -29.15
CA SER A 4 8.20 -20.88 -28.53
C SER A 4 9.70 -20.71 -28.84
N LYS A 5 10.03 -20.02 -29.94
CA LYS A 5 11.42 -19.82 -30.36
C LYS A 5 12.18 -18.75 -29.56
N LEU A 6 11.48 -17.76 -29.00
CA LEU A 6 12.10 -16.67 -28.23
C LEU A 6 12.55 -17.15 -26.83
N PHE A 7 11.76 -18.00 -26.19
CA PHE A 7 12.09 -18.61 -24.90
C PHE A 7 13.28 -19.59 -25.01
N SER A 8 13.31 -20.42 -26.05
CA SER A 8 14.45 -21.32 -26.29
C SER A 8 15.75 -20.55 -26.58
N ILE A 9 15.69 -19.41 -27.27
CA ILE A 9 16.86 -18.56 -27.51
C ILE A 9 17.36 -17.91 -26.21
N PHE A 10 16.45 -17.50 -25.32
CA PHE A 10 16.79 -16.95 -24.00
C PHE A 10 17.50 -17.97 -23.11
N CYS A 11 17.02 -19.22 -23.05
CA CYS A 11 17.66 -20.29 -22.29
C CYS A 11 19.03 -20.68 -22.85
N ILE A 12 19.20 -20.70 -24.18
CA ILE A 12 20.51 -20.97 -24.82
C ILE A 12 21.51 -19.85 -24.49
N PHE A 13 21.08 -18.59 -24.46
CA PHE A 13 21.92 -17.46 -24.10
C PHE A 13 22.38 -17.52 -22.64
N LEU A 14 21.48 -17.90 -21.72
CA LEU A 14 21.74 -17.97 -20.29
C LEU A 14 22.71 -19.12 -19.91
N ILE A 15 22.65 -20.23 -20.66
CA ILE A 15 23.56 -21.37 -20.50
C ILE A 15 24.93 -21.09 -21.15
N ALA A 16 24.98 -20.36 -22.27
CA ALA A 16 26.23 -20.00 -22.94
C ALA A 16 27.05 -18.94 -22.19
N SER A 17 26.45 -18.18 -21.26
CA SER A 17 27.11 -17.13 -20.48
C SER A 17 27.78 -17.61 -19.17
N LEU A 18 27.68 -18.91 -18.82
CA LEU A 18 28.33 -19.43 -17.62
C LEU A 18 29.79 -19.83 -17.90
N PRO A 19 30.78 -19.30 -17.15
CA PRO A 19 32.18 -19.60 -17.38
C PRO A 19 32.49 -21.05 -17.03
N SER A 20 33.15 -21.74 -17.97
CA SER A 20 33.58 -23.13 -17.84
C SER A 20 34.68 -23.32 -16.78
N ALA A 21 34.47 -24.31 -15.91
CA ALA A 21 35.45 -25.07 -15.12
C ALA A 21 36.23 -24.33 -14.00
N SER A 22 35.97 -24.70 -12.73
CA SER A 22 36.95 -25.06 -11.67
C SER A 22 36.22 -25.38 -10.34
N ALA A 23 36.82 -26.26 -9.54
CA ALA A 23 36.29 -26.89 -8.31
C ALA A 23 35.78 -25.93 -7.22
N PHE A 24 34.79 -26.38 -6.41
CA PHE A 24 34.28 -25.68 -5.23
C PHE A 24 34.52 -26.49 -3.94
N SER A 25 34.89 -25.77 -2.87
CA SER A 25 35.11 -26.28 -1.51
C SER A 25 33.89 -25.95 -0.63
N VAL A 26 33.44 -26.90 0.18
CA VAL A 26 32.40 -26.66 1.19
C VAL A 26 32.98 -27.03 2.56
N LEU A 27 32.99 -26.05 3.48
CA LEU A 27 33.38 -26.22 4.89
C LEU A 27 34.79 -26.82 5.11
N GLY A 28 35.76 -26.48 4.25
CA GLY A 28 37.18 -26.76 4.51
C GLY A 28 37.67 -28.18 4.23
N HIS A 29 36.86 -29.02 3.56
CA HIS A 29 37.31 -30.32 3.05
C HIS A 29 37.19 -30.40 1.53
N ASP A 30 38.27 -30.86 0.88
CA ASP A 30 38.29 -31.17 -0.55
C ASP A 30 37.65 -32.54 -0.80
N ILE A 31 36.52 -32.57 -1.52
CA ILE A 31 35.94 -33.83 -2.02
C ILE A 31 36.42 -34.02 -3.46
N GLY A 32 37.44 -34.87 -3.63
CA GLY A 32 37.87 -35.32 -4.95
C GLY A 32 36.97 -36.44 -5.46
N LEU A 33 36.42 -36.28 -6.66
CA LEU A 33 35.81 -37.39 -7.39
C LEU A 33 36.94 -38.28 -7.96
N GLY A 34 37.18 -39.41 -7.29
CA GLY A 34 38.07 -40.47 -7.75
C GLY A 34 37.41 -41.84 -7.54
N ASP A 35 37.45 -42.67 -8.59
CA ASP A 35 36.87 -44.01 -8.73
C ASP A 35 36.92 -44.93 -7.49
N GLY A 36 35.82 -45.64 -7.24
CA GLY A 36 35.87 -46.99 -6.64
C GLY A 36 34.91 -47.30 -5.47
N VAL A 37 33.87 -48.10 -5.77
CA VAL A 37 33.41 -49.29 -5.01
C VAL A 37 32.91 -49.13 -3.54
N THR A 38 31.58 -49.25 -3.42
CA THR A 38 30.74 -49.87 -2.35
C THR A 38 30.69 -49.38 -0.90
N ALA A 39 29.43 -49.37 -0.41
CA ALA A 39 28.93 -49.59 0.96
C ALA A 39 28.74 -48.36 1.88
N GLY A 40 27.48 -48.17 2.33
CA GLY A 40 27.17 -47.31 3.46
C GLY A 40 25.76 -46.70 3.43
N ALA A 41 24.74 -47.52 3.68
CA ALA A 41 23.39 -47.05 3.97
C ALA A 41 23.33 -46.38 5.35
N GLY A 42 22.49 -45.34 5.48
CA GLY A 42 21.83 -44.94 6.73
C GLY A 42 22.55 -43.91 7.60
N ALA A 43 22.01 -42.69 7.66
CA ALA A 43 21.76 -41.91 8.89
C ALA A 43 21.56 -40.42 8.55
N LEU A 44 20.31 -39.93 8.57
CA LEU A 44 19.84 -38.91 9.53
C LEU A 44 18.36 -38.61 9.25
N VAL A 45 17.49 -39.33 9.97
CA VAL A 45 16.14 -38.88 10.29
C VAL A 45 16.24 -38.15 11.63
N GLY A 46 15.66 -36.96 11.71
CA GLY A 46 15.14 -36.38 12.95
C GLY A 46 16.10 -35.48 13.74
N ALA A 47 15.78 -34.18 13.77
CA ALA A 47 15.69 -33.38 14.99
C ALA A 47 15.12 -32.00 14.66
N GLY A 48 13.90 -31.73 15.09
CA GLY A 48 13.41 -30.36 15.23
C GLY A 48 14.05 -29.68 16.43
N ALA A 49 14.19 -28.36 16.38
CA ALA A 49 14.24 -27.45 17.51
C ALA A 49 14.24 -26.02 16.99
N GLY A 50 13.24 -25.24 17.39
CA GLY A 50 13.22 -23.80 17.17
C GLY A 50 14.31 -23.08 17.97
N VAL A 51 14.74 -21.93 17.45
CA VAL A 51 15.48 -20.91 18.19
C VAL A 51 15.06 -19.54 17.67
N TYR A 52 14.33 -18.81 18.52
CA TYR A 52 14.24 -17.35 18.50
C TYR A 52 15.63 -16.74 18.70
N ILE A 53 16.01 -15.73 17.91
CA ILE A 53 16.96 -14.70 18.35
C ILE A 53 16.43 -13.32 17.97
N VAL A 54 16.24 -12.53 19.03
CA VAL A 54 15.97 -11.10 19.09
C VAL A 54 17.26 -10.30 18.84
N GLY A 55 17.17 -9.25 18.02
CA GLY A 55 17.88 -7.96 18.18
C GLY A 55 19.35 -7.85 17.74
N GLY A 56 19.67 -6.79 16.99
CA GLY A 56 21.05 -6.31 16.86
C GLY A 56 21.35 -5.40 15.67
N LEU A 57 21.08 -4.11 15.82
CA LEU A 57 21.62 -2.99 15.03
C LEU A 57 23.17 -2.98 15.08
N THR A 58 23.87 -2.73 13.96
CA THR A 58 24.99 -1.74 13.80
C THR A 58 25.84 -1.94 12.52
N SER A 59 25.80 -0.90 11.67
CA SER A 59 26.87 -0.27 10.87
C SER A 59 28.00 -1.08 10.21
N ALA A 60 28.13 -0.89 8.89
CA ALA A 60 29.43 -0.64 8.24
C ALA A 60 29.25 0.17 6.94
N ILE A 61 29.55 1.47 7.03
CA ILE A 61 29.89 2.33 5.89
C ILE A 61 31.24 1.87 5.33
N ALA A 62 31.33 1.62 4.02
CA ALA A 62 32.58 1.68 3.29
C ALA A 62 32.33 2.13 1.84
N ALA A 63 32.92 3.27 1.53
CA ALA A 63 32.83 4.01 0.28
C ALA A 63 33.32 3.26 -0.97
N GLY A 64 32.77 3.64 -2.12
CA GLY A 64 33.28 3.27 -3.44
C GLY A 64 32.46 3.89 -4.56
N GLY A 65 32.60 5.19 -4.78
CA GLY A 65 31.86 5.92 -5.81
C GLY A 65 32.20 5.52 -7.23
N ALA A 66 31.19 5.56 -8.09
CA ALA A 66 31.33 5.79 -9.52
C ALA A 66 30.09 6.58 -10.02
N ALA A 67 30.28 7.87 -10.23
CA ALA A 67 29.34 8.72 -10.96
C ALA A 67 29.46 8.44 -12.45
N VAL A 68 28.36 8.07 -13.13
CA VAL A 68 28.22 8.14 -14.59
C VAL A 68 26.77 8.44 -14.97
N THR A 69 26.51 9.74 -15.18
CA THR A 69 25.71 10.35 -16.25
C THR A 69 24.43 9.65 -16.77
N ALA A 70 23.30 10.36 -16.68
CA ALA A 70 22.07 10.09 -17.43
C ALA A 70 22.28 10.05 -18.95
N PRO A 71 21.43 9.31 -19.70
CA PRO A 71 20.38 9.97 -20.49
C PRO A 71 19.04 9.21 -20.37
N ALA A 72 17.91 9.91 -20.19
CA ALA A 72 16.98 10.30 -21.27
C ALA A 72 16.67 9.16 -22.28
N TRP A 73 15.37 9.02 -22.61
CA TRP A 73 14.78 8.20 -23.70
C TRP A 73 14.70 6.67 -23.46
N VAL A 74 13.62 6.19 -22.81
CA VAL A 74 13.09 4.83 -23.06
C VAL A 74 11.62 4.96 -23.51
N PRO A 75 11.25 4.44 -24.69
CA PRO A 75 9.93 4.60 -25.29
C PRO A 75 8.85 3.70 -24.65
N ILE A 76 7.61 4.12 -24.87
CA ILE A 76 6.26 3.59 -24.56
C ILE A 76 6.02 2.08 -24.93
N ALA A 77 7.02 1.19 -24.85
CA ALA A 77 6.94 -0.16 -25.43
C ALA A 77 6.83 -1.34 -24.43
N VAL A 78 6.80 -1.12 -23.12
CA VAL A 78 6.70 -2.22 -22.13
C VAL A 78 5.26 -2.47 -21.64
N VAL A 79 4.30 -1.62 -22.00
CA VAL A 79 2.88 -1.77 -21.57
C VAL A 79 2.14 -2.90 -22.33
N ALA A 80 2.71 -3.47 -23.38
CA ALA A 80 1.98 -4.39 -24.28
C ALA A 80 2.33 -5.89 -24.15
N ALA A 81 3.14 -6.31 -23.17
CA ALA A 81 3.56 -7.72 -23.04
C ALA A 81 3.18 -8.41 -21.72
N CYS A 82 2.57 -7.70 -20.76
CA CYS A 82 2.12 -8.26 -19.48
C CYS A 82 0.59 -8.25 -19.38
N ALA A 83 -0.10 -8.87 -20.34
CA ALA A 83 -1.57 -8.90 -20.42
C ALA A 83 -2.21 -10.13 -19.74
N VAL A 84 -1.49 -10.86 -18.85
CA VAL A 84 -2.03 -12.05 -18.15
C VAL A 84 -1.64 -12.06 -16.66
N GLY A 85 -1.77 -10.92 -15.98
CA GLY A 85 -1.48 -10.86 -14.53
C GLY A 85 -1.89 -9.52 -13.94
N GLY A 86 -3.20 -9.30 -13.85
CA GLY A 86 -3.79 -7.99 -13.51
C GLY A 86 -3.53 -7.53 -12.08
N ALA A 87 -3.64 -8.42 -11.08
CA ALA A 87 -3.55 -8.02 -9.68
C ALA A 87 -2.11 -7.72 -9.23
N LEU A 88 -1.13 -8.51 -9.69
CA LEU A 88 0.29 -8.24 -9.41
C LEU A 88 0.80 -7.02 -10.16
N ALA A 89 0.37 -6.77 -11.41
CA ALA A 89 0.89 -5.67 -12.22
C ALA A 89 0.34 -4.29 -11.83
N VAL A 90 -0.91 -4.19 -11.34
CA VAL A 90 -1.45 -2.93 -10.81
C VAL A 90 -0.78 -2.58 -9.48
N ASN A 91 -0.57 -3.57 -8.61
CA ASN A 91 0.18 -3.42 -7.38
C ASN A 91 1.64 -3.03 -7.67
N TYR A 92 2.30 -3.67 -8.65
CA TYR A 92 3.66 -3.34 -9.07
C TYR A 92 3.75 -1.97 -9.75
N GLY A 93 2.75 -1.57 -10.55
CA GLY A 93 2.70 -0.27 -11.22
C GLY A 93 2.50 0.88 -10.23
N TYR A 94 1.64 0.69 -9.23
CA TYR A 94 1.44 1.65 -8.14
C TYR A 94 2.66 1.69 -7.19
N ARG A 95 3.25 0.53 -6.84
CA ARG A 95 4.50 0.42 -6.04
C ARG A 95 5.70 1.06 -6.74
N TRP A 96 5.78 0.96 -8.07
CA TRP A 96 6.83 1.57 -8.89
C TRP A 96 6.69 3.09 -8.99
N ILE A 97 5.45 3.62 -8.99
CA ILE A 97 5.18 5.07 -9.02
C ILE A 97 5.35 5.70 -7.63
N THR A 98 5.07 4.97 -6.55
CA THR A 98 5.04 5.51 -5.17
C THR A 98 6.31 5.29 -4.35
N GLY A 99 7.30 4.55 -4.87
CA GLY A 99 8.59 4.38 -4.21
C GLY A 99 8.55 3.55 -2.91
N ALA A 100 7.54 2.70 -2.74
CA ALA A 100 7.45 1.80 -1.59
C ALA A 100 8.52 0.70 -1.69
N ASP A 101 9.46 0.67 -0.74
CA ASP A 101 10.46 -0.38 -0.65
C ASP A 101 9.79 -1.75 -0.45
N ALA A 102 10.30 -2.73 -1.19
CA ALA A 102 9.84 -4.11 -1.14
C ALA A 102 10.38 -4.80 0.11
N GLU A 103 9.62 -4.72 1.21
CA GLU A 103 9.65 -5.79 2.19
C GLU A 103 8.68 -6.88 1.73
N ASP A 104 9.24 -7.90 1.08
CA ASP A 104 8.58 -9.17 0.84
C ASP A 104 8.24 -9.82 2.21
N GLU A 105 7.12 -9.44 2.80
CA GLU A 105 6.42 -10.27 3.80
C GLU A 105 5.49 -11.30 3.11
N GLY A 106 5.91 -11.77 1.93
CA GLY A 106 5.44 -13.04 1.39
C GLY A 106 5.96 -14.14 2.28
N GLY A 107 5.15 -14.55 3.27
CA GLY A 107 5.43 -15.68 4.13
C GLY A 107 5.97 -16.84 3.30
N ALA A 108 7.22 -17.22 3.56
CA ALA A 108 7.84 -18.34 2.88
C ALA A 108 6.95 -19.57 3.05
N VAL A 109 6.31 -20.00 1.96
CA VAL A 109 5.54 -21.23 1.85
C VAL A 109 6.53 -22.36 2.07
N THR A 110 6.67 -22.77 3.33
CA THR A 110 7.52 -23.89 3.72
C THR A 110 6.79 -25.17 3.30
N GLY A 111 7.36 -25.83 2.29
CA GLY A 111 6.74 -26.94 1.60
C GLY A 111 6.47 -28.16 2.47
N ALA A 112 5.20 -28.56 2.49
CA ALA A 112 4.74 -29.93 2.34
C ALA A 112 3.35 -29.84 1.70
N ALA A 113 3.09 -30.56 0.59
CA ALA A 113 1.73 -30.71 0.09
C ALA A 113 0.86 -31.26 1.22
N LYS A 114 -0.23 -30.58 1.57
CA LYS A 114 -1.19 -31.11 2.55
C LYS A 114 -2.00 -32.16 1.82
N THR A 115 -1.68 -33.43 2.04
CA THR A 115 -2.41 -34.54 1.40
C THR A 115 -3.81 -34.77 1.99
N ASN A 116 -4.13 -34.13 3.12
CA ASN A 116 -5.37 -34.36 3.86
C ASN A 116 -5.94 -33.02 4.39
N VAL A 117 -7.26 -32.90 4.38
CA VAL A 117 -8.01 -31.80 5.00
C VAL A 117 -8.46 -32.25 6.39
N SER A 118 -8.22 -31.45 7.43
CA SER A 118 -8.71 -31.78 8.77
C SER A 118 -10.22 -31.58 8.89
N ASP A 119 -10.92 -32.32 9.75
CA ASP A 119 -12.38 -32.20 9.88
C ASP A 119 -12.80 -30.78 10.29
N GLY A 120 -12.00 -30.13 11.16
CA GLY A 120 -12.21 -28.75 11.56
C GLY A 120 -12.02 -27.75 10.42
N GLU A 121 -11.10 -28.00 9.50
CA GLU A 121 -10.90 -27.20 8.29
C GLU A 121 -12.00 -27.45 7.26
N TYR A 122 -12.48 -28.68 7.13
CA TYR A 122 -13.56 -29.06 6.21
C TYR A 122 -14.90 -28.40 6.58
N ILE A 123 -15.23 -28.37 7.88
CA ILE A 123 -16.47 -27.74 8.37
C ILE A 123 -16.32 -26.22 8.44
N ASN A 124 -15.31 -25.72 9.16
CA ASN A 124 -15.22 -24.31 9.53
C ASN A 124 -14.44 -23.46 8.53
N GLY A 125 -13.70 -24.07 7.60
CA GLY A 125 -12.89 -23.36 6.63
C GLY A 125 -11.87 -22.40 7.25
N THR A 126 -11.26 -22.76 8.40
CA THR A 126 -10.35 -21.86 9.15
C THR A 126 -9.16 -21.37 8.31
N TYR A 127 -8.51 -22.26 7.55
CA TYR A 127 -7.39 -21.86 6.68
C TYR A 127 -7.83 -20.91 5.57
N LYS A 128 -9.01 -21.16 4.97
CA LYS A 128 -9.62 -20.29 3.96
C LYS A 128 -9.95 -18.91 4.55
N TYR A 129 -10.47 -18.89 5.78
CA TYR A 129 -10.72 -17.65 6.50
C TYR A 129 -9.42 -16.87 6.69
N ASP A 130 -8.38 -17.49 7.24
CA ASP A 130 -7.08 -16.83 7.49
C ASP A 130 -6.42 -16.32 6.20
N LEU A 131 -6.52 -17.09 5.12
CA LEU A 131 -6.00 -16.73 3.80
C LEU A 131 -6.70 -15.49 3.20
N LEU A 132 -8.02 -15.40 3.35
CA LEU A 132 -8.82 -14.33 2.76
C LEU A 132 -8.93 -13.09 3.66
N ALA A 133 -9.16 -13.29 4.96
CA ALA A 133 -9.25 -12.21 5.95
C ALA A 133 -7.89 -11.56 6.24
N GLY A 134 -6.80 -12.27 5.97
CA GLY A 134 -5.48 -11.88 6.43
C GLY A 134 -5.34 -12.01 7.95
N TYR A 135 -4.14 -11.71 8.45
CA TYR A 135 -3.77 -12.00 9.84
C TYR A 135 -4.24 -10.96 10.88
N ARG A 136 -4.97 -9.92 10.47
CA ARG A 136 -5.27 -8.77 11.34
C ARG A 136 -6.77 -8.72 11.66
N GLN A 137 -7.15 -9.34 12.79
CA GLN A 137 -8.46 -9.15 13.44
C GLN A 137 -8.43 -7.92 14.35
N TYR A 138 -9.55 -7.23 14.51
CA TYR A 138 -9.59 -5.97 15.25
C TYR A 138 -9.26 -6.17 16.74
N SER A 139 -8.24 -5.44 17.18
CA SER A 139 -8.00 -5.12 18.59
C SER A 139 -7.48 -3.68 18.69
N GLU A 140 -7.60 -3.04 19.86
CA GLU A 140 -7.01 -1.71 20.05
C GLU A 140 -5.49 -1.72 19.84
N GLU A 141 -4.82 -2.83 20.16
CA GLU A 141 -3.37 -3.01 19.99
C GLU A 141 -3.01 -3.12 18.50
N SER A 142 -3.67 -4.00 17.76
CA SER A 142 -3.44 -4.17 16.31
C SER A 142 -3.74 -2.90 15.52
N ALA A 143 -4.77 -2.16 15.91
CA ALA A 143 -5.10 -0.90 15.25
C ALA A 143 -4.11 0.23 15.62
N ALA A 144 -3.57 0.23 16.84
CA ALA A 144 -2.46 1.14 17.21
C ALA A 144 -1.16 0.79 16.46
N GLU A 145 -0.86 -0.50 16.27
CA GLU A 145 0.29 -0.98 15.49
C GLU A 145 0.19 -0.57 14.01
N ASP A 146 -0.96 -0.79 13.36
CA ASP A 146 -1.21 -0.35 11.98
C ASP A 146 -0.99 1.17 11.84
N ILE A 147 -1.56 1.96 12.77
CA ILE A 147 -1.44 3.42 12.76
C ILE A 147 0.02 3.87 12.98
N ALA A 148 0.76 3.18 13.85
CA ALA A 148 2.18 3.47 14.06
C ALA A 148 3.00 3.15 12.79
N GLU A 149 2.75 2.03 12.12
CA GLU A 149 3.41 1.66 10.87
C GLU A 149 3.18 2.71 9.77
N ILE A 150 1.94 3.21 9.65
CA ILE A 150 1.59 4.28 8.70
C ILE A 150 2.27 5.59 9.09
N LYS A 151 2.30 5.92 10.39
CA LYS A 151 2.94 7.13 10.91
C LYS A 151 4.43 7.13 10.60
N ASP A 152 5.13 6.03 10.87
CA ASP A 152 6.58 5.90 10.63
C ASP A 152 6.91 6.05 9.14
N LYS A 153 6.05 5.52 8.24
CA LYS A 153 6.20 5.69 6.78
C LYS A 153 6.04 7.15 6.33
N LEU A 154 5.22 7.92 7.05
CA LEU A 154 4.85 9.30 6.70
C LEU A 154 5.59 10.35 7.54
N GLU A 155 6.53 9.92 8.39
CA GLU A 155 7.33 10.82 9.23
C GLU A 155 8.19 11.75 8.36
N SER A 156 8.24 13.01 8.77
CA SER A 156 9.04 14.07 8.15
C SER A 156 9.88 14.79 9.20
N GLU A 157 11.12 15.10 8.83
CA GLU A 157 12.05 15.90 9.62
C GLU A 157 12.11 17.34 9.10
N ILE A 158 12.48 18.30 9.95
CA ILE A 158 12.71 19.69 9.51
C ILE A 158 14.12 19.83 8.95
N GLY A 159 14.22 20.18 7.67
CA GLY A 159 15.46 20.45 6.96
C GLY A 159 15.63 21.92 6.55
N ILE A 160 16.85 22.30 6.15
CA ILE A 160 17.15 23.63 5.61
C ILE A 160 16.73 23.69 4.14
N TYR A 161 16.05 24.76 3.76
CA TYR A 161 15.65 25.04 2.39
C TYR A 161 16.64 26.01 1.74
N LYS A 162 17.09 25.68 0.53
CA LYS A 162 17.87 26.62 -0.29
C LYS A 162 16.94 27.59 -1.01
N PHE A 163 17.37 28.84 -1.10
CA PHE A 163 16.65 29.88 -1.79
C PHE A 163 17.59 30.82 -2.54
N THR A 164 17.06 31.52 -3.52
CA THR A 164 17.69 32.68 -4.16
C THR A 164 17.22 33.95 -3.48
N VAL A 165 18.15 34.89 -3.32
CA VAL A 165 17.90 36.22 -2.77
C VAL A 165 17.85 37.24 -3.89
N THR A 166 16.87 38.11 -3.86
CA THR A 166 16.79 39.33 -4.68
C THR A 166 16.49 40.51 -3.76
N GLY A 167 17.09 41.68 -4.00
CA GLY A 167 16.97 42.84 -3.11
C GLY A 167 18.20 43.08 -2.24
N THR A 168 18.02 43.74 -1.09
CA THR A 168 19.10 44.18 -0.19
C THR A 168 19.00 43.47 1.16
N LEU A 169 19.94 42.56 1.46
CA LEU A 169 20.00 41.75 2.70
C LEU A 169 21.37 41.92 3.42
N SER A 170 22.08 43.04 3.23
CA SER A 170 23.53 43.12 3.52
C SER A 170 23.95 42.94 4.99
N ASP A 171 23.01 42.96 5.93
CA ASP A 171 23.31 43.05 7.37
C ASP A 171 22.46 42.10 8.24
N VAL A 172 21.75 41.16 7.59
CA VAL A 172 21.00 40.08 8.24
C VAL A 172 21.30 38.78 7.51
N ASP A 173 21.63 37.72 8.25
CA ASP A 173 21.60 36.37 7.71
C ASP A 173 20.22 35.75 7.94
N VAL A 174 19.67 35.12 6.91
CA VAL A 174 18.35 34.48 6.98
C VAL A 174 18.53 33.00 6.69
N SER A 175 17.99 32.15 7.57
CA SER A 175 17.86 30.73 7.27
C SER A 175 16.38 30.33 7.24
N MET A 176 16.04 29.53 6.24
CA MET A 176 14.69 28.99 6.05
C MET A 176 14.73 27.48 6.28
N LYS A 177 13.82 26.97 7.10
CA LYS A 177 13.63 25.55 7.31
C LYS A 177 12.19 25.15 7.07
N GLY A 178 11.99 23.93 6.60
CA GLY A 178 10.68 23.33 6.37
C GLY A 178 10.81 21.80 6.39
N PRO A 179 9.69 21.07 6.27
CA PRO A 179 9.73 19.61 6.26
C PRO A 179 10.53 19.07 5.08
N ASP A 180 11.21 17.95 5.27
CA ASP A 180 11.88 17.23 4.20
C ASP A 180 10.91 16.47 3.29
N LYS A 181 9.68 16.21 3.75
CA LYS A 181 8.62 15.51 3.02
C LYS A 181 7.26 16.14 3.32
N ILE A 182 6.51 16.46 2.28
CA ILE A 182 5.15 16.98 2.35
C ILE A 182 4.27 16.00 1.57
N TYR A 183 3.48 15.19 2.29
CA TYR A 183 2.61 14.20 1.67
C TYR A 183 1.25 14.82 1.33
N GLY A 184 1.00 14.98 0.03
CA GLY A 184 -0.27 15.45 -0.48
C GLY A 184 -0.62 16.90 -0.14
N PHE A 185 -1.90 17.19 0.05
CA PHE A 185 -2.44 18.54 0.23
C PHE A 185 -2.30 19.06 1.67
N SER A 186 -1.18 18.72 2.30
CA SER A 186 -0.94 18.90 3.72
C SER A 186 -0.54 20.32 4.12
N ALA A 187 -0.91 20.68 5.34
CA ALA A 187 -0.31 21.76 6.09
C ALA A 187 1.08 21.36 6.58
N PHE A 188 2.01 22.30 6.64
CA PHE A 188 3.40 22.07 7.07
C PHE A 188 4.02 23.30 7.73
N PRO A 189 5.01 23.11 8.63
CA PRO A 189 5.67 24.22 9.30
C PRO A 189 6.81 24.81 8.44
N VAL A 190 6.95 26.12 8.47
CA VAL A 190 8.11 26.84 7.91
C VAL A 190 8.69 27.73 9.00
N GLN A 191 9.99 27.61 9.22
CA GLN A 191 10.72 28.41 10.18
C GLN A 191 11.67 29.36 9.45
N LEU A 192 11.56 30.65 9.77
CA LEU A 192 12.51 31.68 9.36
C LEU A 192 13.30 32.11 10.58
N LYS A 193 14.62 32.04 10.47
CA LYS A 193 15.55 32.50 11.50
C LYS A 193 16.33 33.68 10.93
N PHE A 194 16.37 34.75 11.69
CA PHE A 194 17.10 35.97 11.38
C PHE A 194 18.24 36.10 12.39
N ASP A 195 19.45 36.18 11.86
CA ASP A 195 20.69 36.35 12.62
C ASP A 195 21.31 37.70 12.28
N GLU A 196 21.65 38.47 13.31
CA GLU A 196 22.37 39.73 13.15
C GLU A 196 23.83 39.48 12.71
N ILE A 197 24.27 40.18 11.65
CA ILE A 197 25.64 40.07 11.13
C ILE A 197 26.32 41.44 10.98
N LEU A 198 25.84 42.48 11.68
CA LEU A 198 26.37 43.84 11.54
C LEU A 198 27.84 43.87 11.91
N THR A 199 28.61 44.54 11.05
CA THR A 199 30.00 44.86 11.34
C THR A 199 30.11 46.34 11.64
N GLY A 200 30.28 46.73 12.91
CA GLY A 200 30.33 48.16 13.24
C GLY A 200 30.25 48.50 14.72
N SER A 201 29.65 49.66 15.00
CA SER A 201 29.33 50.11 16.36
C SER A 201 28.32 49.19 17.01
N GLU A 202 28.46 49.04 18.33
CA GLU A 202 27.54 48.29 19.19
C GLU A 202 26.14 48.90 19.25
N SER A 203 25.94 50.16 18.83
CA SER A 203 24.63 50.82 18.68
C SER A 203 23.92 50.55 17.34
N SER A 204 24.62 49.95 16.37
CA SER A 204 24.00 49.64 15.07
C SER A 204 22.98 48.54 15.23
N TYR A 205 21.88 48.60 14.46
CA TYR A 205 20.82 47.61 14.55
C TYR A 205 20.12 47.41 13.21
N VAL A 206 19.48 46.25 13.07
CA VAL A 206 18.52 45.98 12.00
C VAL A 206 17.13 45.95 12.60
N GLU A 207 16.18 46.64 11.97
CA GLU A 207 14.76 46.56 12.31
C GLU A 207 14.02 45.85 11.18
N ILE A 208 13.44 44.69 11.50
CA ILE A 208 12.52 43.95 10.61
C ILE A 208 11.12 44.46 10.94
N GLU A 209 10.41 44.98 9.96
CA GLU A 209 9.08 45.59 10.12
C GLU A 209 7.96 44.67 9.59
N ASN A 210 8.23 43.96 8.49
CA ASN A 210 7.26 43.07 7.85
C ASN A 210 7.93 41.83 7.28
N VAL A 211 7.28 40.69 7.45
CA VAL A 211 7.64 39.43 6.79
C VAL A 211 6.38 38.85 6.17
N LYS A 212 6.35 38.79 4.84
CA LYS A 212 5.28 38.17 4.05
C LYS A 212 5.75 36.85 3.49
N ILE A 213 4.96 35.80 3.66
CA ILE A 213 5.24 34.46 3.11
C ILE A 213 4.06 33.96 2.29
N TYR A 214 4.33 33.34 1.15
CA TYR A 214 3.31 32.72 0.30
C TYR A 214 3.93 31.63 -0.57
N LEU A 215 3.06 30.83 -1.18
CA LEU A 215 3.43 29.80 -2.14
C LEU A 215 3.14 30.28 -3.56
N VAL A 216 4.01 29.93 -4.50
CA VAL A 216 3.78 30.14 -5.93
C VAL A 216 3.82 28.80 -6.63
N ASP A 217 2.71 28.40 -7.24
CA ASP A 217 2.67 27.15 -8.01
C ASP A 217 3.36 27.29 -9.37
N SER A 218 3.51 26.17 -10.07
CA SER A 218 4.11 26.12 -11.41
C SER A 218 3.39 26.96 -12.48
N GLU A 219 2.16 27.43 -12.21
CA GLU A 219 1.38 28.31 -13.10
C GLU A 219 1.49 29.78 -12.69
N GLY A 220 2.21 30.09 -11.60
CA GLY A 220 2.39 31.44 -11.08
C GLY A 220 1.26 31.92 -10.17
N VAL A 221 0.35 31.02 -9.75
CA VAL A 221 -0.73 31.37 -8.83
C VAL A 221 -0.18 31.43 -7.41
N LYS A 222 -0.53 32.50 -6.68
CA LYS A 222 -0.19 32.65 -5.27
C LYS A 222 -1.18 31.91 -4.38
N TRP A 223 -0.68 31.20 -3.38
CA TRP A 223 -1.46 30.44 -2.40
C TRP A 223 -1.02 30.76 -0.98
N ASN A 224 -1.97 30.72 -0.04
CA ASN A 224 -1.75 30.81 1.41
C ASN A 224 -0.82 31.97 1.82
N GLU A 225 -1.15 33.18 1.36
CA GLU A 225 -0.39 34.38 1.72
C GLU A 225 -0.64 34.76 3.18
N LYS A 226 0.46 34.84 3.94
CA LYS A 226 0.50 35.23 5.35
C LYS A 226 1.45 36.39 5.54
N GLU A 227 1.18 37.22 6.53
CA GLU A 227 1.92 38.45 6.80
C GLU A 227 2.13 38.61 8.30
N TYR A 228 3.37 38.80 8.71
CA TYR A 228 3.76 39.08 10.08
C TYR A 228 4.31 40.50 10.15
N THR A 229 3.68 41.35 10.96
CA THR A 229 4.09 42.75 11.15
C THR A 229 4.43 42.98 12.61
N ASP A 230 5.68 43.28 12.88
CA ASP A 230 6.20 43.68 14.19
C ASP A 230 7.49 44.48 13.97
N ASN A 231 7.95 45.23 14.96
CA ASN A 231 9.18 46.00 14.89
C ASN A 231 10.30 45.25 15.63
N ILE A 232 10.85 44.22 14.99
CA ILE A 232 11.88 43.37 15.59
C ILE A 232 13.24 44.05 15.41
N LYS A 233 13.80 44.52 16.53
CA LYS A 233 15.13 45.13 16.56
C LYS A 233 16.20 44.09 16.88
N LEU A 234 17.00 43.73 15.88
CA LEU A 234 18.17 42.85 16.00
C LEU A 234 19.45 43.66 16.20
N GLN A 235 20.21 43.31 17.23
CA GLN A 235 21.43 44.01 17.62
C GLN A 235 22.31 43.10 18.48
N LYS A 236 23.63 43.29 18.37
CA LYS A 236 24.60 42.56 19.18
C LYS A 236 24.44 42.83 20.67
N ASN A 237 24.40 41.79 21.49
CA ASN A 237 24.34 41.89 22.94
C ASN A 237 25.70 42.31 23.51
N ASN A 238 25.69 43.33 24.37
CA ASN A 238 26.89 43.88 24.99
C ASN A 238 26.55 44.57 26.33
N ASP A 239 27.57 45.07 27.03
CA ASP A 239 27.39 45.71 28.34
C ASP A 239 26.47 46.96 28.30
N ASP A 240 26.41 47.65 27.16
CA ASP A 240 25.56 48.84 26.95
C ASP A 240 24.13 48.47 26.50
N HIS A 241 23.95 47.26 25.95
CA HIS A 241 22.67 46.72 25.45
C HIS A 241 22.45 45.26 25.89
N PRO A 242 22.28 44.97 27.19
CA PRO A 242 22.17 43.61 27.71
C PRO A 242 20.87 42.91 27.30
N GLU A 243 19.84 43.65 26.91
CA GLU A 243 18.55 43.16 26.42
C GLU A 243 18.46 42.98 24.90
N ALA A 244 19.55 43.22 24.16
CA ALA A 244 19.54 43.12 22.71
C ALA A 244 19.26 41.69 22.22
N ILE A 245 18.53 41.60 21.12
CA ILE A 245 18.15 40.34 20.46
C ILE A 245 19.14 40.12 19.30
N GLU A 246 19.98 39.10 19.40
CA GLU A 246 20.93 38.74 18.33
C GLU A 246 20.28 37.83 17.28
N GLU A 247 19.28 37.06 17.69
CA GLU A 247 18.62 36.02 16.92
C GLU A 247 17.11 36.09 17.14
N TYR A 248 16.33 36.01 16.06
CA TYR A 248 14.88 35.92 16.13
C TYR A 248 14.33 34.85 15.19
N ILE A 249 13.33 34.11 15.65
CA ILE A 249 12.71 33.01 14.91
C ILE A 249 11.23 33.30 14.73
N ILE A 250 10.77 33.27 13.48
CA ILE A 250 9.36 33.31 13.10
C ILE A 250 8.97 31.95 12.56
N ASN A 251 7.88 31.38 13.06
CA ASN A 251 7.32 30.15 12.52
C ASN A 251 5.99 30.45 11.84
N PHE A 252 5.78 29.85 10.67
CA PHE A 252 4.55 29.93 9.89
C PHE A 252 4.00 28.54 9.64
N THR A 253 2.69 28.38 9.76
CA THR A 253 1.99 27.22 9.21
C THR A 253 1.59 27.52 7.78
N MET A 254 2.13 26.77 6.82
CA MET A 254 1.81 26.86 5.40
C MET A 254 1.00 25.63 4.96
N LYS A 255 0.46 25.63 3.74
CA LYS A 255 -0.25 24.46 3.18
C LYS A 255 0.02 24.32 1.69
N ALA A 256 0.21 23.10 1.21
CA ALA A 256 0.37 22.84 -0.22
C ALA A 256 -0.82 23.40 -1.04
N PRO A 257 -0.61 23.87 -2.29
CA PRO A 257 -1.68 24.33 -3.16
C PRO A 257 -2.78 23.29 -3.32
N ASP A 258 -4.02 23.66 -2.98
CA ASP A 258 -5.16 22.74 -2.94
C ASP A 258 -6.39 23.35 -3.64
N PRO A 259 -6.56 23.10 -4.94
CA PRO A 259 -7.76 23.49 -5.67
C PRO A 259 -8.97 22.60 -5.35
N TYR A 260 -8.79 21.50 -4.61
CA TYR A 260 -9.80 20.47 -4.35
C TYR A 260 -10.54 20.66 -3.03
N ILE A 261 -10.03 21.47 -2.10
CA ILE A 261 -10.64 21.66 -0.77
C ILE A 261 -12.13 22.04 -0.83
N GLY A 262 -12.53 22.89 -1.78
CA GLY A 262 -13.94 23.26 -1.95
C GLY A 262 -14.82 22.08 -2.37
N LYS A 263 -14.26 21.17 -3.19
CA LYS A 263 -14.91 19.92 -3.57
C LYS A 263 -15.04 18.99 -2.37
N ALA A 264 -13.96 18.77 -1.61
CA ALA A 264 -14.01 17.96 -0.38
C ALA A 264 -15.05 18.48 0.63
N LYS A 265 -15.05 19.78 0.94
CA LYS A 265 -16.06 20.42 1.82
C LYS A 265 -17.49 20.22 1.33
N SER A 266 -17.71 20.23 0.01
CA SER A 266 -19.04 19.98 -0.56
C SER A 266 -19.52 18.53 -0.35
N GLN A 267 -18.62 17.55 -0.24
CA GLN A 267 -18.99 16.15 -0.03
C GLN A 267 -19.39 15.84 1.41
N ILE A 268 -18.87 16.61 2.38
CA ILE A 268 -19.32 16.56 3.77
C ILE A 268 -20.75 17.13 3.90
N THR A 269 -21.01 18.27 3.26
CA THR A 269 -22.21 19.10 3.52
C THR A 269 -23.38 18.88 2.55
N ASN A 270 -23.11 18.54 1.29
CA ASN A 270 -24.13 18.35 0.26
C ASN A 270 -24.40 16.87 -0.03
N ALA A 271 -25.24 16.57 -1.02
CA ALA A 271 -25.34 15.22 -1.57
C ALA A 271 -23.98 14.81 -2.18
N PRO A 272 -23.35 13.72 -1.72
CA PRO A 272 -22.10 13.23 -2.29
C PRO A 272 -22.26 12.88 -3.77
N ASN A 273 -21.19 13.11 -4.52
CA ASN A 273 -21.07 12.83 -5.93
C ASN A 273 -19.85 11.92 -6.15
N ARG A 274 -20.09 10.76 -6.77
CA ARG A 274 -19.06 9.77 -7.08
C ARG A 274 -17.90 10.37 -7.89
N GLU A 275 -18.19 11.13 -8.94
CA GLU A 275 -17.16 11.72 -9.81
C GLU A 275 -16.20 12.61 -9.02
N ILE A 276 -16.75 13.36 -8.05
CA ILE A 276 -15.94 14.22 -7.18
C ILE A 276 -15.08 13.38 -6.24
N LEU A 277 -15.62 12.29 -5.66
CA LEU A 277 -14.86 11.41 -4.77
C LEU A 277 -13.75 10.66 -5.52
N GLU A 278 -14.01 10.22 -6.75
CA GLU A 278 -13.01 9.63 -7.63
C GLU A 278 -11.96 10.63 -8.09
N GLU A 279 -12.33 11.90 -8.31
CA GLU A 279 -11.36 12.95 -8.58
C GLU A 279 -10.47 13.22 -7.35
N LEU A 280 -11.04 13.23 -6.14
CA LEU A 280 -10.30 13.43 -4.90
C LEU A 280 -9.31 12.29 -4.63
N ILE A 281 -9.71 11.02 -4.79
CA ILE A 281 -8.81 9.89 -4.49
C ILE A 281 -7.61 9.85 -5.44
N ASN A 282 -7.74 10.42 -6.65
CA ASN A 282 -6.69 10.49 -7.67
C ASN A 282 -6.04 11.88 -7.78
N ALA A 283 -6.28 12.79 -6.85
CA ALA A 283 -5.79 14.15 -6.91
C ALA A 283 -4.26 14.23 -6.70
N GLU A 284 -3.60 15.12 -7.44
CA GLU A 284 -2.16 15.35 -7.36
C GLU A 284 -1.84 16.81 -7.00
N VAL A 285 -0.78 16.99 -6.21
CA VAL A 285 -0.31 18.30 -5.79
C VAL A 285 0.52 18.93 -6.89
N LYS A 286 0.22 20.18 -7.24
CA LYS A 286 1.06 20.94 -8.18
C LYS A 286 2.40 21.29 -7.54
N ARG A 287 3.47 21.30 -8.35
CA ARG A 287 4.77 21.82 -7.91
C ARG A 287 4.65 23.28 -7.49
N PHE A 288 5.36 23.65 -6.44
CA PHE A 288 5.38 25.01 -5.91
C PHE A 288 6.73 25.39 -5.32
N GLU A 289 6.94 26.69 -5.16
CA GLU A 289 8.02 27.27 -4.36
C GLU A 289 7.46 28.16 -3.26
N LEU A 290 8.17 28.25 -2.14
CA LEU A 290 7.93 29.23 -1.10
C LEU A 290 8.62 30.54 -1.47
N VAL A 291 7.91 31.63 -1.23
CA VAL A 291 8.39 32.99 -1.42
C VAL A 291 8.23 33.76 -0.12
N VAL A 292 9.30 34.41 0.30
CA VAL A 292 9.32 35.28 1.48
C VAL A 292 9.74 36.68 1.04
N GLU A 293 9.00 37.70 1.44
CA GLU A 293 9.32 39.11 1.25
C GLU A 293 9.53 39.73 2.64
N ILE A 294 10.66 40.42 2.83
CA ILE A 294 11.12 40.97 4.11
C ILE A 294 11.36 42.47 3.91
N ASP A 295 10.65 43.27 4.68
CA ASP A 295 10.76 44.73 4.70
C ASP A 295 11.27 45.23 6.05
N GLY A 296 12.08 46.28 6.02
CA GLY A 296 12.60 46.95 7.20
C GLY A 296 13.70 47.95 6.89
N HIS A 297 14.56 48.22 7.86
CA HIS A 297 15.71 49.10 7.66
C HIS A 297 16.87 48.76 8.61
N VAL A 298 18.06 49.20 8.23
CA VAL A 298 19.30 49.05 8.99
C VAL A 298 19.79 50.43 9.37
N GLU A 299 20.12 50.64 10.64
CA GLU A 299 20.73 51.87 11.14
C GLU A 299 22.18 51.63 11.53
N HIS A 300 23.11 52.29 10.83
CA HIS A 300 24.53 52.19 11.14
C HIS A 300 24.98 53.33 12.04
N TYR A 301 25.75 52.98 13.05
CA TYR A 301 26.44 53.93 13.91
C TYR A 301 27.95 53.75 13.77
N LYS A 302 28.70 54.84 13.97
CA LYS A 302 30.17 54.81 14.00
C LYS A 302 30.70 55.37 15.31
N LYS A 303 31.72 54.69 15.85
CA LYS A 303 32.49 55.19 16.99
C LYS A 303 33.42 56.30 16.51
N ILE A 304 33.21 57.51 17.02
CA ILE A 304 34.03 58.69 16.75
C ILE A 304 34.70 59.16 18.03
N THR A 305 36.03 59.29 17.99
CA THR A 305 36.80 59.87 19.10
C THR A 305 36.91 61.37 18.91
N LYS A 306 36.30 62.15 19.80
CA LYS A 306 36.35 63.62 19.80
C LYS A 306 36.95 64.10 21.12
N TRP A 307 37.73 65.20 21.07
CA TRP A 307 38.23 65.85 22.28
C TRP A 307 37.08 66.51 23.05
N SER A 308 36.97 66.24 24.35
CA SER A 308 35.98 66.85 25.24
C SER A 308 36.62 67.97 26.05
N ASP A 309 36.26 69.22 25.77
CA ASP A 309 36.75 70.38 26.52
C ASP A 309 36.32 70.36 28.00
N GLU A 310 35.19 69.71 28.32
CA GLU A 310 34.63 69.57 29.66
C GLU A 310 35.40 68.55 30.52
N LEU A 311 35.84 67.44 29.91
CA LEU A 311 36.58 66.38 30.59
C LEU A 311 38.11 66.51 30.40
N GLN A 312 38.55 67.42 29.53
CA GLN A 312 39.96 67.56 29.08
C GLN A 312 40.57 66.23 28.63
N ASP A 313 39.78 65.42 27.93
CA ASP A 313 40.17 64.08 27.45
C ASP A 313 39.48 63.72 26.13
N TYR A 314 40.02 62.73 25.42
CA TYR A 314 39.35 62.14 24.26
C TYR A 314 38.21 61.23 24.71
N ILE A 315 37.00 61.53 24.27
CA ILE A 315 35.84 60.67 24.48
C ILE A 315 35.46 60.00 23.17
N THR A 316 35.18 58.69 23.25
CA THR A 316 34.53 57.96 22.17
C THR A 316 33.02 58.16 22.30
N LYS A 317 32.39 58.70 21.25
CA LYS A 317 30.94 58.80 21.13
C LYS A 317 30.49 57.98 19.93
N GLU A 318 29.23 57.59 19.92
CA GLU A 318 28.60 56.98 18.77
C GLU A 318 27.75 58.05 18.06
N GLU A 319 27.90 58.14 16.75
CA GLU A 319 27.16 59.06 15.88
C GLU A 319 26.53 58.23 14.77
N HIS A 320 25.28 58.56 14.44
CA HIS A 320 24.56 57.97 13.30
C HIS A 320 25.35 58.21 12.01
N ASP A 321 25.50 57.16 11.20
CA ASP A 321 26.25 57.21 9.94
C ASP A 321 25.29 57.27 8.75
N ASP A 322 24.51 56.21 8.54
CA ASP A 322 23.51 56.11 7.48
C ASP A 322 22.40 55.10 7.84
N SER A 323 21.36 55.09 6.99
CA SER A 323 20.22 54.17 7.07
C SER A 323 20.04 53.47 5.72
N VAL A 324 19.88 52.14 5.73
CA VAL A 324 19.71 51.32 4.52
C VAL A 324 18.36 50.62 4.57
N THR A 325 17.54 50.75 3.53
CA THR A 325 16.27 50.02 3.46
C THR A 325 16.52 48.54 3.18
N LEU A 326 15.90 47.70 4.00
CA LEU A 326 15.78 46.26 3.79
C LEU A 326 14.51 46.03 2.95
N ASP A 327 14.68 45.58 1.72
CA ASP A 327 13.62 45.12 0.80
C ASP A 327 14.20 43.88 0.12
N THR A 328 13.86 42.71 0.65
CA THR A 328 14.40 41.44 0.20
C THR A 328 13.31 40.45 -0.11
N LYS A 329 13.49 39.75 -1.24
CA LYS A 329 12.68 38.63 -1.64
C LYS A 329 13.52 37.36 -1.73
N LEU A 330 13.13 36.36 -0.96
CA LEU A 330 13.66 35.00 -0.95
C LEU A 330 12.70 34.10 -1.74
N THR A 331 13.24 33.22 -2.58
CA THR A 331 12.44 32.21 -3.29
C THR A 331 13.15 30.89 -3.24
N THR A 332 12.48 29.84 -2.75
CA THR A 332 13.06 28.51 -2.67
C THR A 332 13.38 27.94 -4.05
N LEU A 333 14.33 27.00 -4.08
CA LEU A 333 14.79 26.35 -5.31
C LEU A 333 14.35 24.88 -5.45
N GLU A 334 13.96 24.28 -4.34
CA GLU A 334 13.78 22.84 -4.20
C GLU A 334 12.56 22.48 -3.33
N ALA A 335 11.65 23.42 -3.04
CA ALA A 335 10.48 23.11 -2.21
C ALA A 335 9.58 22.07 -2.91
N TRP A 336 9.49 22.10 -4.24
CA TRP A 336 8.77 21.10 -5.02
C TRP A 336 9.35 19.69 -4.93
N ASP A 337 10.66 19.55 -4.65
CA ASP A 337 11.33 18.25 -4.53
C ASP A 337 11.01 17.57 -3.20
N ARG A 338 10.43 18.32 -2.24
CA ARG A 338 9.92 17.81 -0.97
C ARG A 338 8.48 17.31 -1.06
N ILE A 339 7.81 17.46 -2.22
CA ILE A 339 6.43 17.02 -2.39
C ILE A 339 6.40 15.52 -2.68
N HIS A 340 5.69 14.78 -1.84
CA HIS A 340 5.43 13.36 -2.02
C HIS A 340 3.94 13.12 -2.27
N SER A 341 3.64 11.97 -2.87
CA SER A 341 2.26 11.54 -3.10
C SER A 341 1.49 11.52 -1.78
N GLY A 342 0.38 12.26 -1.71
CA GLY A 342 -0.57 12.12 -0.61
C GLY A 342 -1.26 10.77 -0.61
N ALA A 343 -1.27 10.09 -1.75
CA ALA A 343 -1.90 8.81 -1.91
C ALA A 343 -1.05 7.69 -1.30
N TYR A 344 -1.62 6.93 -0.37
CA TYR A 344 -1.00 5.74 0.21
C TYR A 344 -1.95 4.54 0.14
N TYR A 345 -1.38 3.35 0.06
CA TYR A 345 -2.09 2.07 0.14
C TYR A 345 -1.67 1.34 1.40
N ILE A 346 -2.64 0.78 2.12
CA ILE A 346 -2.39 -0.13 3.23
C ILE A 346 -2.97 -1.48 2.86
N ASP A 347 -2.19 -2.53 3.05
CA ASP A 347 -2.60 -3.89 2.71
C ASP A 347 -3.62 -4.46 3.71
N GLY A 348 -4.35 -5.51 3.34
CA GLY A 348 -5.37 -6.12 4.20
C GLY A 348 -6.27 -7.07 3.43
N ALA A 349 -7.44 -7.39 4.02
CA ALA A 349 -8.47 -8.14 3.32
C ALA A 349 -8.98 -7.37 2.09
N ASP A 350 -9.26 -8.11 1.02
CA ASP A 350 -9.82 -7.59 -0.22
C ASP A 350 -11.28 -8.04 -0.37
N ALA A 351 -12.11 -7.20 -1.01
CA ALA A 351 -13.49 -7.44 -1.37
C ALA A 351 -14.42 -7.80 -0.19
N SER A 352 -15.00 -8.98 -0.18
CA SER A 352 -15.80 -9.54 0.92
C SER A 352 -15.40 -10.99 1.06
N LEU A 353 -15.40 -11.51 2.28
CA LEU A 353 -15.31 -12.95 2.49
C LEU A 353 -16.57 -13.68 2.00
N PRO A 354 -16.47 -15.01 1.79
CA PRO A 354 -17.61 -15.86 1.43
C PRO A 354 -18.79 -15.69 2.41
N THR A 355 -20.02 -15.71 1.90
CA THR A 355 -21.25 -15.60 2.72
C THR A 355 -21.41 -16.68 3.79
N SER A 356 -20.64 -17.77 3.74
CA SER A 356 -20.55 -18.75 4.83
C SER A 356 -20.06 -18.13 6.14
N TYR A 357 -19.29 -17.04 6.08
CA TYR A 357 -18.76 -16.34 7.25
C TYR A 357 -19.65 -15.19 7.73
N ILE A 358 -20.92 -15.14 7.32
CA ILE A 358 -21.82 -14.02 7.68
C ILE A 358 -22.06 -13.88 9.20
N ASN A 359 -21.85 -14.96 9.95
CA ASN A 359 -21.96 -14.96 11.41
C ASN A 359 -20.67 -14.53 12.12
N GLU A 360 -19.58 -14.27 11.38
CA GLU A 360 -18.34 -13.74 11.95
C GLU A 360 -18.51 -12.27 12.31
N VAL A 361 -18.44 -11.98 13.60
CA VAL A 361 -18.73 -10.66 14.16
C VAL A 361 -17.49 -9.79 14.36
N THR A 362 -16.30 -10.38 14.35
CA THR A 362 -15.04 -9.67 14.60
C THR A 362 -14.62 -8.90 13.35
N PRO A 363 -14.48 -7.56 13.40
CA PRO A 363 -13.99 -6.81 12.25
C PRO A 363 -12.56 -7.19 11.88
N ILE A 364 -12.25 -7.15 10.59
CA ILE A 364 -10.91 -7.41 10.02
C ILE A 364 -10.40 -6.17 9.30
N ALA A 365 -9.08 -6.05 9.18
CA ALA A 365 -8.46 -4.92 8.52
C ALA A 365 -8.64 -5.04 7.01
N TYR A 366 -9.21 -4.01 6.37
CA TYR A 366 -9.38 -3.99 4.92
C TYR A 366 -8.27 -3.21 4.25
N SER A 367 -7.83 -3.71 3.10
CA SER A 367 -6.98 -2.94 2.22
C SER A 367 -7.70 -1.65 1.81
N SER A 368 -6.95 -0.55 1.71
CA SER A 368 -7.55 0.76 1.47
C SER A 368 -6.61 1.69 0.73
N TYR A 369 -7.19 2.49 -0.17
CA TYR A 369 -6.54 3.66 -0.74
C TYR A 369 -6.93 4.88 0.06
N SER A 370 -5.95 5.70 0.41
CA SER A 370 -6.17 7.00 1.03
C SER A 370 -5.48 8.09 0.23
N ASN A 371 -6.04 9.29 0.18
CA ASN A 371 -5.41 10.47 -0.40
C ASN A 371 -5.88 11.75 0.31
N GLY A 372 -5.14 12.85 0.15
CA GLY A 372 -5.43 14.14 0.78
C GLY A 372 -4.21 14.68 1.52
N ALA A 373 -4.42 15.20 2.72
CA ALA A 373 -3.42 15.78 3.61
C ALA A 373 -2.84 14.75 4.57
N THR A 374 -2.14 13.75 4.02
CA THR A 374 -1.73 12.56 4.76
C THR A 374 -0.53 12.78 5.69
N SER A 375 0.18 13.92 5.60
CA SER A 375 1.08 14.37 6.68
C SER A 375 0.33 14.90 7.91
N ASN A 376 -0.98 15.20 7.82
CA ASN A 376 -1.74 15.77 8.94
C ASN A 376 -2.79 14.80 9.48
N VAL A 377 -3.43 13.99 8.63
CA VAL A 377 -4.45 13.03 9.04
C VAL A 377 -4.22 11.70 8.35
N ILE A 378 -4.11 10.64 9.15
CA ILE A 378 -4.01 9.27 8.65
C ILE A 378 -5.14 8.44 9.23
N GLY A 379 -5.49 7.37 8.52
CA GLY A 379 -6.50 6.45 9.00
C GLY A 379 -6.42 5.05 8.39
N ARG A 380 -7.13 4.15 9.05
CA ARG A 380 -7.26 2.74 8.73
C ARG A 380 -8.71 2.28 8.87
N VAL A 381 -9.13 1.37 8.01
CA VAL A 381 -10.50 0.82 8.01
C VAL A 381 -10.49 -0.63 8.48
N TRP A 382 -11.34 -0.90 9.46
CA TRP A 382 -11.70 -2.24 9.90
C TRP A 382 -13.19 -2.43 9.64
N ALA A 383 -13.60 -3.59 9.14
CA ALA A 383 -15.02 -3.84 8.88
C ALA A 383 -15.39 -5.31 9.08
N SER A 384 -16.69 -5.60 9.17
CA SER A 384 -17.19 -6.97 9.18
C SER A 384 -16.62 -7.76 7.99
N PRO A 385 -16.24 -9.05 8.15
CA PRO A 385 -15.63 -9.81 7.07
C PRO A 385 -16.52 -10.00 5.84
N VAL A 386 -17.84 -10.01 6.03
CA VAL A 386 -18.80 -10.23 4.95
C VAL A 386 -19.59 -8.96 4.64
N HIS A 387 -19.64 -8.63 3.35
CA HIS A 387 -20.41 -7.54 2.77
C HIS A 387 -21.31 -8.10 1.67
N CYS A 388 -22.60 -8.31 1.95
CA CYS A 388 -23.51 -8.86 0.95
C CYS A 388 -24.76 -8.00 0.77
N TYR A 389 -25.43 -8.12 -0.38
CA TYR A 389 -26.65 -7.37 -0.65
C TYR A 389 -27.75 -7.63 0.39
N ASN A 390 -28.52 -6.59 0.72
CA ASN A 390 -29.59 -6.60 1.72
C ASN A 390 -29.12 -6.94 3.15
N SER A 391 -27.85 -6.64 3.45
CA SER A 391 -27.27 -6.76 4.78
C SER A 391 -26.74 -5.42 5.30
N SER A 392 -26.25 -5.45 6.53
CA SER A 392 -25.51 -4.35 7.18
C SER A 392 -24.13 -4.85 7.59
N SER A 393 -23.10 -4.06 7.35
CA SER A 393 -21.75 -4.35 7.85
C SER A 393 -21.35 -3.32 8.90
N GLN A 394 -20.69 -3.77 9.95
CA GLN A 394 -20.08 -2.90 10.93
C GLN A 394 -18.77 -2.37 10.35
N TYR A 395 -18.53 -1.08 10.52
CA TYR A 395 -17.29 -0.41 10.19
C TYR A 395 -16.70 0.21 11.43
N ARG A 396 -15.37 0.15 11.52
CA ARG A 396 -14.57 0.85 12.49
C ARG A 396 -13.47 1.61 11.76
N PHE A 397 -13.67 2.92 11.65
CA PHE A 397 -12.69 3.84 11.09
C PHE A 397 -11.81 4.36 12.22
N VAL A 398 -10.53 4.11 12.13
CA VAL A 398 -9.54 4.55 13.11
C VAL A 398 -8.72 5.65 12.49
N LEU A 399 -8.69 6.83 13.13
CA LEU A 399 -7.95 7.99 12.65
C LEU A 399 -7.13 8.64 13.74
N ILE A 400 -6.08 9.31 13.30
CA ILE A 400 -5.25 10.13 14.17
C ILE A 400 -4.82 11.40 13.40
N GLY A 401 -4.92 12.54 14.08
CA GLY A 401 -4.26 13.77 13.65
C GLY A 401 -2.77 13.69 13.98
N GLN A 402 -1.92 14.26 13.14
CA GLN A 402 -0.47 14.27 13.29
C GLN A 402 0.04 15.69 13.58
N PRO A 403 -0.31 16.31 14.73
CA PRO A 403 0.22 17.63 15.08
C PRO A 403 1.74 17.61 15.25
N GLY A 404 2.34 16.45 15.54
CA GLY A 404 3.80 16.28 15.61
C GLY A 404 4.54 16.63 14.31
N ASN A 405 3.92 16.41 13.15
CA ASN A 405 4.52 16.80 11.86
C ASN A 405 4.49 18.31 11.60
N LEU A 406 3.84 19.07 12.49
CA LEU A 406 3.77 20.53 12.44
C LEU A 406 4.67 21.18 13.50
N GLU A 407 5.41 20.38 14.29
CA GLU A 407 6.44 20.91 15.17
C GLU A 407 7.46 21.77 14.38
N PRO A 408 7.99 22.86 14.97
CA PRO A 408 7.79 23.32 16.34
C PRO A 408 6.52 24.18 16.53
N VAL A 409 5.64 24.29 15.53
CA VAL A 409 4.40 25.06 15.64
C VAL A 409 3.35 24.23 16.39
N PRO A 410 2.90 24.65 17.59
CA PRO A 410 1.82 23.96 18.25
C PRO A 410 0.52 24.22 17.48
N VAL A 411 -0.17 23.15 17.10
CA VAL A 411 -1.44 23.25 16.39
C VAL A 411 -2.52 22.41 17.06
N THR A 412 -3.77 22.78 16.82
CA THR A 412 -4.95 21.93 17.05
C THR A 412 -5.56 21.53 15.71
N ILE A 413 -6.09 20.32 15.63
CA ILE A 413 -6.75 19.80 14.43
C ILE A 413 -8.18 19.46 14.82
N GLU A 414 -9.13 20.25 14.32
CA GLU A 414 -10.57 20.02 14.52
C GLU A 414 -11.24 19.53 13.24
N ASP A 415 -12.11 18.51 13.33
CA ASP A 415 -12.68 17.87 12.12
C ASP A 415 -14.21 17.85 12.05
N ASP A 416 -14.68 17.66 10.82
CA ASP A 416 -15.94 17.02 10.47
C ASP A 416 -15.66 15.80 9.57
N TYR A 417 -16.36 14.70 9.80
CA TYR A 417 -16.27 13.48 8.99
C TYR A 417 -17.61 13.06 8.40
N ARG A 418 -17.53 12.23 7.35
CA ARG A 418 -18.65 11.50 6.80
C ARG A 418 -18.22 10.12 6.31
N ALA A 419 -18.75 9.07 6.96
CA ALA A 419 -18.74 7.72 6.40
C ALA A 419 -19.94 7.57 5.47
N LEU A 420 -19.77 7.03 4.26
CA LEU A 420 -20.86 6.90 3.31
C LEU A 420 -20.71 5.67 2.41
N VAL A 421 -21.86 5.14 2.00
CA VAL A 421 -22.00 4.12 0.98
C VAL A 421 -22.81 4.69 -0.16
N LEU A 422 -22.22 4.70 -1.35
CA LEU A 422 -22.91 5.01 -2.60
C LEU A 422 -23.46 3.74 -3.20
N LYS A 423 -24.72 3.82 -3.63
CA LYS A 423 -25.42 2.83 -4.45
C LYS A 423 -25.31 3.24 -5.91
N LEU A 424 -24.77 2.35 -6.72
CA LEU A 424 -24.56 2.55 -8.15
C LEU A 424 -25.66 1.87 -8.95
N ARG A 425 -26.13 2.58 -9.97
CA ARG A 425 -27.18 2.13 -10.87
C ARG A 425 -26.64 1.79 -12.26
N ASP A 426 -27.43 1.06 -13.02
CA ASP A 426 -27.19 0.67 -14.41
C ASP A 426 -26.99 1.86 -15.36
N ASP A 427 -27.65 2.98 -15.08
CA ASP A 427 -27.50 4.24 -15.82
C ASP A 427 -26.27 5.08 -15.41
N GLY A 428 -25.43 4.55 -14.52
CA GLY A 428 -24.23 5.20 -13.99
C GLY A 428 -24.49 6.22 -12.88
N VAL A 429 -25.76 6.43 -12.49
CA VAL A 429 -26.11 7.39 -11.42
C VAL A 429 -25.79 6.79 -10.05
N ALA A 430 -24.95 7.48 -9.29
CA ALA A 430 -24.69 7.17 -7.88
C ALA A 430 -25.68 7.90 -6.95
N SER A 431 -26.15 7.20 -5.91
CA SER A 431 -27.01 7.77 -4.87
C SER A 431 -26.58 7.28 -3.49
N ILE A 432 -26.86 8.02 -2.42
CA ILE A 432 -26.52 7.58 -1.07
C ILE A 432 -27.40 6.38 -0.69
N ALA A 433 -26.79 5.28 -0.27
CA ALA A 433 -27.49 4.16 0.36
C ALA A 433 -27.48 4.26 1.89
N SER A 434 -26.36 4.66 2.46
CA SER A 434 -26.19 4.79 3.91
C SER A 434 -25.11 5.82 4.18
N ASP A 435 -25.27 6.65 5.20
CA ASP A 435 -24.22 7.56 5.65
C ASP A 435 -24.25 7.81 7.16
N THR A 436 -23.11 8.26 7.68
CA THR A 436 -22.92 8.63 9.08
C THR A 436 -22.02 9.86 9.12
N PRO A 437 -22.59 11.07 9.14
CA PRO A 437 -21.84 12.29 9.41
C PRO A 437 -21.56 12.45 10.91
N GLY A 438 -20.48 13.15 11.26
CA GLY A 438 -20.14 13.50 12.64
C GLY A 438 -18.85 14.32 12.72
N ASN A 439 -18.28 14.42 13.92
CA ASN A 439 -16.97 15.03 14.18
C ASN A 439 -16.27 14.31 15.34
N PHE A 440 -14.94 14.31 15.36
CA PHE A 440 -14.18 13.89 16.54
C PHE A 440 -13.84 15.06 17.47
N HIS A 441 -14.11 16.29 17.04
CA HIS A 441 -13.61 17.51 17.67
C HIS A 441 -12.08 17.52 17.65
N ASP A 442 -11.40 17.23 18.75
CA ASP A 442 -9.94 17.24 18.79
C ASP A 442 -9.34 15.90 18.35
N MET A 443 -8.62 15.91 17.23
CA MET A 443 -7.93 14.73 16.67
C MET A 443 -6.54 14.46 17.27
N SER A 444 -6.15 15.15 18.35
CA SER A 444 -4.84 14.98 19.00
C SER A 444 -4.63 13.59 19.62
N THR A 445 -5.71 12.87 19.91
CA THR A 445 -5.67 11.51 20.45
C THR A 445 -6.24 10.49 19.46
N TYR A 446 -5.78 9.24 19.59
CA TYR A 446 -6.27 8.12 18.81
C TYR A 446 -7.80 8.02 18.94
N THR A 447 -8.52 8.24 17.83
CA THR A 447 -9.99 8.29 17.85
C THR A 447 -10.57 7.33 16.82
N GLY A 448 -11.57 6.56 17.24
CA GLY A 448 -12.24 5.58 16.41
C GLY A 448 -13.73 5.83 16.29
N LEU A 449 -14.26 5.79 15.08
CA LEU A 449 -15.70 5.75 14.80
C LEU A 449 -16.12 4.31 14.55
N THR A 450 -17.06 3.81 15.34
CA THR A 450 -17.79 2.58 15.02
C THR A 450 -19.17 2.94 14.49
N THR A 451 -19.49 2.51 13.27
CA THR A 451 -20.80 2.72 12.64
C THR A 451 -21.26 1.46 11.90
N SER A 452 -22.52 1.43 11.48
CA SER A 452 -23.07 0.37 10.64
C SER A 452 -23.57 0.97 9.33
N LEU A 453 -23.07 0.44 8.21
CA LEU A 453 -23.44 0.89 6.87
C LEU A 453 -24.24 -0.21 6.17
N ASN A 454 -25.28 0.18 5.42
CA ASN A 454 -26.28 -0.74 4.88
C ASN A 454 -26.20 -0.86 3.35
N TYR A 455 -26.44 -2.08 2.84
CA TYR A 455 -26.42 -2.41 1.42
C TYR A 455 -27.80 -2.79 0.88
N LEU A 456 -28.79 -1.93 1.09
CA LEU A 456 -30.16 -2.18 0.64
C LEU A 456 -30.24 -2.12 -0.89
N LYS A 457 -30.51 -3.28 -1.51
CA LYS A 457 -30.62 -3.44 -2.97
C LYS A 457 -32.04 -3.12 -3.42
N ASP A 458 -32.16 -2.40 -4.53
CA ASP A 458 -33.38 -2.31 -5.32
C ASP A 458 -33.18 -2.88 -6.73
N SER A 459 -34.23 -2.87 -7.55
CA SER A 459 -34.20 -3.45 -8.90
C SER A 459 -33.25 -2.73 -9.88
N SER A 460 -32.71 -1.58 -9.52
CA SER A 460 -31.78 -0.79 -10.34
C SER A 460 -30.37 -0.75 -9.76
N THR A 461 -30.11 -1.51 -8.70
CA THR A 461 -28.84 -1.48 -7.97
C THR A 461 -27.86 -2.50 -8.54
N GLU A 462 -26.72 -2.01 -9.03
CA GLU A 462 -25.67 -2.82 -9.66
C GLU A 462 -24.44 -3.02 -8.76
N ALA A 463 -24.11 -2.02 -7.93
CA ALA A 463 -22.96 -2.10 -7.03
C ALA A 463 -23.07 -1.10 -5.88
N PHE A 464 -22.15 -1.21 -4.92
CA PHE A 464 -21.94 -0.22 -3.88
C PHE A 464 -20.47 0.19 -3.80
N GLU A 465 -20.21 1.42 -3.39
CA GLU A 465 -18.88 1.91 -3.04
C GLU A 465 -18.91 2.55 -1.66
N THR A 466 -17.90 2.24 -0.83
CA THR A 466 -17.77 2.84 0.51
C THR A 466 -16.66 3.88 0.50
N TYR A 467 -16.91 5.02 1.14
CA TYR A 467 -15.94 6.09 1.34
C TYR A 467 -15.98 6.61 2.78
N PHE A 468 -14.83 7.05 3.27
CA PHE A 468 -14.71 7.79 4.51
C PHE A 468 -13.95 9.08 4.25
N LEU A 469 -14.62 10.21 4.41
CA LEU A 469 -14.04 11.53 4.19
C LEU A 469 -13.94 12.28 5.51
N VAL A 470 -12.78 12.88 5.74
CA VAL A 470 -12.55 13.85 6.81
C VAL A 470 -12.16 15.17 6.19
N VAL A 471 -12.74 16.24 6.71
CA VAL A 471 -12.28 17.60 6.49
C VAL A 471 -11.94 18.17 7.85
N ALA A 472 -10.71 18.62 8.03
CA ALA A 472 -10.24 19.19 9.28
C ALA A 472 -9.68 20.59 9.06
N ASP A 473 -9.66 21.39 10.11
CA ASP A 473 -9.04 22.71 10.13
C ASP A 473 -7.82 22.65 11.06
N VAL A 474 -6.64 22.97 10.52
CA VAL A 474 -5.37 23.04 11.25
C VAL A 474 -5.22 24.47 11.77
N ASP A 475 -5.35 24.65 13.08
CA ASP A 475 -5.30 25.96 13.74
C ASP A 475 -4.00 26.12 14.53
N ASP A 476 -3.24 27.18 14.23
CA ASP A 476 -2.02 27.58 14.95
C ASP A 476 -2.27 28.68 16.00
N GLY A 477 -3.52 29.13 16.14
CA GLY A 477 -3.96 30.17 17.06
C GLY A 477 -3.51 31.59 16.68
N ILE A 478 -2.81 31.76 15.56
CA ILE A 478 -2.28 33.04 15.09
C ILE A 478 -3.12 33.56 13.92
N ASP A 479 -3.38 32.70 12.94
CA ASP A 479 -4.12 33.05 11.72
C ASP A 479 -5.46 32.31 11.62
N SER A 480 -6.18 32.51 10.50
CA SER A 480 -7.29 31.63 10.15
C SER A 480 -6.81 30.20 9.96
N ALA A 481 -7.51 29.24 10.58
CA ALA A 481 -7.22 27.83 10.45
C ALA A 481 -7.16 27.37 8.98
N LEU A 482 -6.20 26.49 8.69
CA LEU A 482 -5.93 25.96 7.36
C LEU A 482 -6.74 24.69 7.12
N PRO A 483 -7.70 24.70 6.18
CA PRO A 483 -8.53 23.53 5.93
C PRO A 483 -7.75 22.45 5.20
N VAL A 484 -7.81 21.22 5.66
CA VAL A 484 -7.22 20.01 5.09
C VAL A 484 -8.28 18.93 4.91
N TRP A 485 -8.02 17.91 4.09
CA TRP A 485 -8.97 16.81 3.89
C TRP A 485 -8.23 15.48 3.73
N CYS A 486 -8.88 14.38 4.08
CA CYS A 486 -8.38 13.02 3.88
C CYS A 486 -9.56 12.12 3.46
N LEU A 487 -9.43 11.45 2.32
CA LEU A 487 -10.40 10.52 1.78
C LEU A 487 -9.82 9.11 1.83
N ILE A 488 -10.58 8.16 2.37
CA ILE A 488 -10.23 6.74 2.45
C ILE A 488 -11.30 5.94 1.70
N LYS A 489 -10.86 5.11 0.73
CA LYS A 489 -11.67 4.15 -0.01
C LYS A 489 -11.20 2.72 0.35
N PRO A 490 -11.89 1.99 1.24
CA PRO A 490 -11.60 0.58 1.46
C PRO A 490 -11.92 -0.23 0.21
N ARG A 491 -11.11 -1.25 -0.11
CA ARG A 491 -11.31 -2.12 -1.30
C ARG A 491 -12.35 -3.20 -1.02
N ILE A 492 -13.54 -2.76 -0.64
CA ILE A 492 -14.67 -3.64 -0.34
C ILE A 492 -15.50 -3.82 -1.60
N SER A 493 -15.97 -5.03 -1.84
CA SER A 493 -16.98 -5.34 -2.85
C SER A 493 -18.15 -6.03 -2.17
N VAL A 494 -19.35 -5.52 -2.42
CA VAL A 494 -20.58 -6.14 -1.93
C VAL A 494 -20.98 -7.27 -2.87
N ILE A 495 -21.04 -8.48 -2.31
CA ILE A 495 -21.29 -9.73 -3.05
C ILE A 495 -22.75 -10.17 -2.98
N ASP A 496 -23.16 -11.01 -3.92
CA ASP A 496 -24.48 -11.65 -3.88
C ASP A 496 -24.58 -12.61 -2.69
N ASN A 497 -25.80 -12.74 -2.16
CA ASN A 497 -26.08 -13.76 -1.16
C ASN A 497 -26.20 -15.12 -1.85
N VAL A 498 -25.05 -15.65 -2.27
CA VAL A 498 -24.96 -16.90 -3.02
C VAL A 498 -25.19 -18.06 -2.07
N LYS A 499 -26.01 -19.02 -2.52
CA LYS A 499 -26.15 -20.31 -1.87
C LYS A 499 -25.02 -21.22 -2.37
N TYR A 500 -24.19 -21.73 -1.46
CA TYR A 500 -23.19 -22.74 -1.81
C TYR A 500 -23.85 -24.07 -2.14
N SER A 501 -23.30 -24.76 -3.14
CA SER A 501 -23.81 -26.03 -3.60
C SER A 501 -23.64 -27.13 -2.53
N LEU A 502 -22.49 -27.13 -1.86
CA LEU A 502 -22.20 -27.97 -0.69
C LEU A 502 -22.22 -27.13 0.59
N ASN A 503 -23.34 -27.14 1.31
CA ASN A 503 -23.51 -26.39 2.56
C ASN A 503 -22.91 -27.13 3.78
N GLU A 504 -22.84 -26.43 4.91
CA GLU A 504 -22.28 -26.95 6.17
C GLU A 504 -22.99 -28.24 6.64
N GLU A 505 -24.32 -28.28 6.59
CA GLU A 505 -25.12 -29.47 6.96
C GLU A 505 -24.74 -30.71 6.13
N PHE A 506 -24.54 -30.55 4.82
CA PHE A 506 -24.10 -31.65 3.96
C PHE A 506 -22.65 -32.08 4.24
N LYS A 507 -21.78 -31.15 4.61
CA LYS A 507 -20.40 -31.49 5.02
C LYS A 507 -20.39 -32.28 6.32
N GLU A 508 -21.18 -31.87 7.31
CA GLU A 508 -21.34 -32.60 8.56
C GLU A 508 -21.88 -34.01 8.32
N GLU A 509 -22.90 -34.16 7.46
CA GLU A 509 -23.47 -35.46 7.09
C GLU A 509 -22.42 -36.36 6.40
N ILE A 510 -21.65 -35.82 5.45
CA ILE A 510 -20.56 -36.56 4.79
C ILE A 510 -19.52 -37.03 5.82
N LEU A 511 -19.12 -36.19 6.78
CA LEU A 511 -18.17 -36.59 7.82
C LEU A 511 -18.74 -37.67 8.76
N GLU A 512 -20.02 -37.58 9.14
CA GLU A 512 -20.68 -38.58 9.98
C GLU A 512 -20.69 -39.96 9.29
N LEU A 513 -21.01 -39.98 7.98
CA LEU A 513 -21.05 -41.18 7.15
C LEU A 513 -19.68 -41.83 6.92
N MET A 514 -18.58 -41.09 7.17
CA MET A 514 -17.20 -41.58 7.03
C MET A 514 -16.49 -41.80 8.37
N SER A 515 -17.20 -41.58 9.50
CA SER A 515 -16.60 -41.49 10.84
C SER A 515 -15.96 -42.77 11.36
N ASP A 516 -16.30 -43.94 10.80
CA ASP A 516 -15.72 -45.23 11.18
C ASP A 516 -14.39 -45.55 10.44
N GLY A 517 -13.93 -44.63 9.57
CA GLY A 517 -12.71 -44.78 8.79
C GLY A 517 -12.87 -45.65 7.54
N SER A 518 -14.10 -46.00 7.17
CA SER A 518 -14.47 -46.70 5.95
C SER A 518 -15.78 -46.16 5.38
N ILE A 519 -16.11 -46.53 4.14
CA ILE A 519 -17.38 -46.18 3.52
C ILE A 519 -18.14 -47.48 3.26
N SER A 520 -19.27 -47.69 3.95
CA SER A 520 -20.15 -48.83 3.64
C SER A 520 -20.92 -48.60 2.34
N ASP A 521 -21.46 -49.67 1.73
CA ASP A 521 -22.27 -49.53 0.50
C ASP A 521 -23.47 -48.59 0.69
N SER A 522 -24.07 -48.54 1.88
CA SER A 522 -25.17 -47.61 2.19
C SER A 522 -24.70 -46.18 2.36
N ASP A 523 -23.53 -45.98 2.97
CA ASP A 523 -22.96 -44.66 3.18
C ASP A 523 -22.47 -44.07 1.86
N SER A 524 -21.85 -44.89 1.01
CA SER A 524 -21.42 -44.55 -0.35
C SER A 524 -22.59 -44.04 -1.20
N GLN A 525 -23.75 -44.71 -1.13
CA GLN A 525 -24.97 -44.26 -1.83
C GLN A 525 -25.41 -42.88 -1.34
N ARG A 526 -25.44 -42.67 -0.02
CA ARG A 526 -25.87 -41.40 0.57
C ARG A 526 -24.91 -40.25 0.27
N ILE A 527 -23.60 -40.49 0.37
CA ILE A 527 -22.55 -39.52 0.00
C ILE A 527 -22.67 -39.16 -1.48
N THR A 528 -22.87 -40.15 -2.36
CA THR A 528 -23.05 -39.93 -3.80
C THR A 528 -24.29 -39.08 -4.10
N GLU A 529 -25.40 -39.31 -3.40
CA GLU A 529 -26.62 -38.48 -3.53
C GLU A 529 -26.35 -37.02 -3.17
N ILE A 530 -25.68 -36.76 -2.03
CA ILE A 530 -25.32 -35.41 -1.57
C ILE A 530 -24.42 -34.71 -2.60
N ILE A 531 -23.38 -35.43 -3.07
CA ILE A 531 -22.45 -34.89 -4.07
C ILE A 531 -23.19 -34.59 -5.38
N GLN A 532 -24.08 -35.47 -5.84
CA GLN A 532 -24.85 -35.24 -7.07
C GLN A 532 -25.77 -34.02 -6.95
N MET A 533 -26.46 -33.86 -5.82
CA MET A 533 -27.28 -32.66 -5.57
C MET A 533 -26.44 -31.38 -5.59
N SER A 534 -25.23 -31.42 -5.01
CA SER A 534 -24.30 -30.28 -5.01
C SER A 534 -23.81 -29.98 -6.44
N GLU A 535 -23.39 -31.00 -7.19
CA GLU A 535 -22.95 -30.86 -8.57
C GLU A 535 -24.04 -30.30 -9.51
N GLU A 536 -25.30 -30.72 -9.34
CA GLU A 536 -26.43 -30.20 -10.10
C GLU A 536 -26.66 -28.70 -9.79
N SER A 537 -26.55 -28.29 -8.52
CA SER A 537 -26.63 -26.87 -8.12
C SER A 537 -25.46 -26.05 -8.67
N LEU A 538 -24.26 -26.62 -8.74
CA LEU A 538 -23.08 -25.96 -9.33
C LEU A 538 -23.26 -25.77 -10.85
N LYS A 539 -23.77 -26.78 -11.56
CA LYS A 539 -24.06 -26.70 -13.00
C LYS A 539 -25.10 -25.63 -13.33
N GLU A 540 -26.04 -25.36 -12.44
CA GLU A 540 -26.96 -24.23 -12.58
C GLU A 540 -26.21 -22.88 -12.54
N LYS A 541 -25.26 -22.71 -11.61
CA LYS A 541 -24.40 -21.51 -11.56
C LYS A 541 -23.57 -21.36 -12.83
N GLN A 542 -22.95 -22.46 -13.29
CA GLN A 542 -22.17 -22.48 -14.52
C GLN A 542 -23.02 -22.08 -15.74
N TYR A 543 -24.23 -22.63 -15.87
CA TYR A 543 -25.16 -22.28 -16.95
C TYR A 543 -25.54 -20.80 -16.92
N VAL A 544 -25.78 -20.22 -15.73
CA VAL A 544 -26.03 -18.78 -15.59
C VAL A 544 -24.82 -17.98 -16.07
N ALA A 545 -23.61 -18.30 -15.59
CA ALA A 545 -22.38 -17.62 -16.03
C ALA A 545 -22.16 -17.72 -17.55
N GLU A 546 -22.40 -18.88 -18.15
CA GLU A 546 -22.27 -19.11 -19.59
C GLU A 546 -23.29 -18.25 -20.36
N SER A 547 -24.55 -18.21 -19.89
CA SER A 547 -25.61 -17.39 -20.50
C SER A 547 -25.34 -15.88 -20.41
N GLU A 548 -24.56 -15.46 -19.42
CA GLU A 548 -24.17 -14.06 -19.20
C GLU A 548 -22.87 -13.66 -19.89
N SER A 549 -22.06 -14.62 -20.34
CA SER A 549 -20.75 -14.37 -20.99
C SER A 549 -20.84 -13.35 -22.13
N GLY A 550 -21.91 -13.41 -22.94
CA GLY A 550 -22.17 -12.49 -24.04
C GLY A 550 -22.33 -11.02 -23.60
N LYS A 551 -22.68 -10.76 -22.33
CA LYS A 551 -22.78 -9.39 -21.77
C LYS A 551 -21.41 -8.71 -21.62
N TYR A 552 -20.33 -9.49 -21.57
CA TYR A 552 -19.00 -9.03 -21.20
C TYR A 552 -18.03 -8.98 -22.40
N GLU A 553 -18.49 -9.27 -23.62
CA GLU A 553 -17.63 -9.36 -24.81
C GLU A 553 -16.89 -8.06 -25.17
N ASP A 554 -17.45 -6.91 -24.78
CA ASP A 554 -16.92 -5.58 -25.11
C ASP A 554 -15.84 -5.08 -24.13
N ASN A 555 -15.59 -5.79 -23.02
CA ASN A 555 -14.57 -5.44 -22.02
C ASN A 555 -13.63 -6.63 -21.77
N ASP A 556 -12.36 -6.51 -22.16
CA ASP A 556 -11.37 -7.59 -22.07
C ASP A 556 -11.18 -8.11 -20.64
N LYS A 557 -11.17 -7.24 -19.62
CA LYS A 557 -11.07 -7.66 -18.21
C LYS A 557 -12.31 -8.46 -17.79
N ALA A 558 -13.50 -7.95 -18.11
CA ALA A 558 -14.76 -8.62 -17.78
C ALA A 558 -14.87 -9.99 -18.48
N LYS A 559 -14.49 -10.05 -19.77
CA LYS A 559 -14.47 -11.26 -20.57
C LYS A 559 -13.51 -12.32 -20.02
N ASN A 560 -12.31 -11.91 -19.63
CA ASN A 560 -11.35 -12.84 -19.03
C ASN A 560 -11.85 -13.36 -17.68
N ALA A 561 -12.40 -12.47 -16.84
CA ALA A 561 -12.96 -12.85 -15.54
C ALA A 561 -14.11 -13.85 -15.68
N ILE A 562 -15.07 -13.65 -16.59
CA ILE A 562 -16.15 -14.63 -16.77
C ILE A 562 -15.65 -15.95 -17.35
N SER A 563 -14.58 -15.94 -18.15
CA SER A 563 -13.93 -17.16 -18.64
C SER A 563 -13.27 -17.94 -17.50
N ASN A 564 -12.58 -17.25 -16.58
CA ASN A 564 -11.99 -17.88 -15.40
C ASN A 564 -13.08 -18.47 -14.48
N ALA A 565 -14.20 -17.77 -14.31
CA ALA A 565 -15.34 -18.28 -13.56
C ALA A 565 -15.85 -19.63 -14.10
N LEU A 566 -15.99 -19.72 -15.43
CA LEU A 566 -16.39 -20.96 -16.10
C LEU A 566 -15.36 -22.07 -15.91
N GLU A 567 -14.07 -21.76 -16.02
CA GLU A 567 -12.99 -22.72 -15.79
C GLU A 567 -13.03 -23.30 -14.36
N ASP A 568 -13.25 -22.45 -13.36
CA ASP A 568 -13.31 -22.91 -11.97
C ASP A 568 -14.57 -23.71 -11.66
N TYR A 569 -15.73 -23.33 -12.21
CA TYR A 569 -16.94 -24.16 -12.12
C TYR A 569 -16.74 -25.53 -12.79
N GLU A 570 -16.03 -25.59 -13.91
CA GLU A 570 -15.68 -26.87 -14.56
C GLU A 570 -14.75 -27.73 -13.69
N LYS A 571 -13.73 -27.12 -13.07
CA LYS A 571 -12.84 -27.81 -12.13
C LYS A 571 -13.61 -28.33 -10.91
N ALA A 572 -14.48 -27.51 -10.32
CA ALA A 572 -15.31 -27.93 -9.19
C ALA A 572 -16.20 -29.12 -9.55
N ALA A 573 -16.86 -29.10 -10.72
CA ALA A 573 -17.67 -30.23 -11.19
C ALA A 573 -16.81 -31.50 -11.40
N ALA A 574 -15.60 -31.36 -11.94
CA ALA A 574 -14.67 -32.48 -12.09
C ALA A 574 -14.25 -33.09 -10.75
N TYR A 575 -14.10 -32.28 -9.69
CA TYR A 575 -13.81 -32.78 -8.34
C TYR A 575 -15.01 -33.47 -7.70
N TYR A 576 -16.23 -32.98 -7.88
CA TYR A 576 -17.43 -33.74 -7.48
C TYR A 576 -17.52 -35.09 -8.20
N GLU A 577 -17.19 -35.15 -9.50
CA GLU A 577 -17.12 -36.43 -10.22
C GLU A 577 -16.05 -37.38 -9.64
N LYS A 578 -14.87 -36.87 -9.25
CA LYS A 578 -13.86 -37.70 -8.57
C LYS A 578 -14.35 -38.20 -7.22
N ALA A 579 -15.02 -37.35 -6.43
CA ALA A 579 -15.55 -37.69 -5.11
C ALA A 579 -16.61 -38.81 -5.18
N LYS A 580 -17.44 -38.86 -6.23
CA LYS A 580 -18.42 -39.95 -6.44
C LYS A 580 -17.79 -41.29 -6.81
N ASN A 581 -16.55 -41.28 -7.31
CA ASN A 581 -15.90 -42.45 -7.87
C ASN A 581 -14.75 -42.99 -7.00
N THR A 582 -14.63 -42.51 -5.76
CA THR A 582 -13.65 -42.99 -4.78
C THR A 582 -14.37 -43.57 -3.56
N ASP A 583 -13.77 -44.60 -2.98
CA ASP A 583 -14.23 -45.24 -1.74
C ASP A 583 -13.31 -44.88 -0.55
N ASP A 584 -12.33 -44.00 -0.76
CA ASP A 584 -11.42 -43.52 0.29
C ASP A 584 -12.01 -42.28 0.98
N PRO A 585 -12.37 -42.36 2.29
CA PRO A 585 -12.86 -41.23 3.07
C PRO A 585 -12.04 -39.95 2.95
N GLU A 586 -10.71 -40.06 2.91
CA GLU A 586 -9.83 -38.89 2.84
C GLU A 586 -9.86 -38.26 1.44
N GLU A 587 -9.93 -39.08 0.38
CA GLU A 587 -10.10 -38.56 -0.98
C GLU A 587 -11.48 -37.91 -1.19
N VAL A 588 -12.56 -38.51 -0.67
CA VAL A 588 -13.89 -37.90 -0.70
C VAL A 588 -13.83 -36.51 -0.08
N LYS A 589 -13.29 -36.39 1.14
CA LYS A 589 -13.16 -35.12 1.87
C LYS A 589 -12.32 -34.08 1.12
N VAL A 590 -11.16 -34.48 0.57
CA VAL A 590 -10.29 -33.56 -0.19
C VAL A 590 -10.99 -33.08 -1.46
N TYR A 591 -11.64 -33.98 -2.21
CA TYR A 591 -12.30 -33.62 -3.46
C TYR A 591 -13.53 -32.75 -3.25
N THR A 592 -14.36 -33.03 -2.24
CA THR A 592 -15.50 -32.17 -1.91
C THR A 592 -15.08 -30.81 -1.35
N TYR A 593 -13.95 -30.73 -0.63
CA TYR A 593 -13.33 -29.48 -0.20
C TYR A 593 -12.86 -28.65 -1.41
N LEU A 594 -12.07 -29.25 -2.31
CA LEU A 594 -11.61 -28.58 -3.53
C LEU A 594 -12.79 -28.08 -4.38
N ALA A 595 -13.86 -28.87 -4.50
CA ALA A 595 -15.05 -28.47 -5.24
C ALA A 595 -15.83 -27.33 -4.57
N GLY A 596 -16.27 -27.52 -3.31
CA GLY A 596 -17.23 -26.64 -2.64
C GLY A 596 -16.61 -25.47 -1.87
N ASP A 597 -15.36 -25.57 -1.43
CA ASP A 597 -14.69 -24.53 -0.63
C ASP A 597 -13.65 -23.72 -1.37
N VAL A 598 -13.16 -24.23 -2.51
CA VAL A 598 -12.07 -23.61 -3.25
C VAL A 598 -12.53 -23.15 -4.63
N TYR A 599 -12.85 -24.09 -5.52
CA TYR A 599 -13.17 -23.75 -6.92
C TYR A 599 -14.57 -23.16 -7.11
N GLU A 600 -15.61 -23.63 -6.41
CA GLU A 600 -16.93 -22.98 -6.48
C GLU A 600 -16.88 -21.50 -6.00
N PRO A 601 -16.30 -21.17 -4.83
CA PRO A 601 -16.19 -19.78 -4.40
C PRO A 601 -15.25 -18.94 -5.28
N ALA A 602 -14.18 -19.51 -5.82
CA ALA A 602 -13.33 -18.83 -6.79
C ALA A 602 -14.11 -18.46 -8.07
N GLY A 603 -14.92 -19.39 -8.59
CA GLY A 603 -15.81 -19.14 -9.71
C GLY A 603 -16.86 -18.05 -9.41
N ASP A 604 -17.45 -18.06 -8.21
CA ASP A 604 -18.37 -17.02 -7.76
C ASP A 604 -17.68 -15.64 -7.72
N TYR A 605 -16.46 -15.55 -7.18
CA TYR A 605 -15.68 -14.31 -7.18
C TYR A 605 -15.33 -13.81 -8.58
N TRP A 606 -14.89 -14.68 -9.47
CA TRP A 606 -14.58 -14.30 -10.86
C TRP A 606 -15.81 -13.82 -11.62
N LYS A 607 -16.96 -14.48 -11.41
CA LYS A 607 -18.22 -14.07 -12.02
C LYS A 607 -18.60 -12.67 -11.56
N GLU A 608 -18.47 -12.39 -10.26
CA GLU A 608 -18.73 -11.05 -9.73
C GLU A 608 -17.70 -10.02 -10.21
N ALA A 609 -16.42 -10.40 -10.30
CA ALA A 609 -15.37 -9.54 -10.84
C ALA A 609 -15.70 -9.12 -12.28
N ALA A 610 -16.19 -10.04 -13.10
CA ALA A 610 -16.65 -9.75 -14.46
C ALA A 610 -17.74 -8.67 -14.48
N ALA A 611 -18.73 -8.77 -13.59
CA ALA A 611 -19.77 -7.76 -13.45
C ALA A 611 -19.19 -6.40 -13.03
N LYS A 612 -18.25 -6.36 -12.08
CA LYS A 612 -17.60 -5.11 -11.63
C LYS A 612 -16.76 -4.45 -12.73
N TYR A 613 -15.94 -5.21 -13.46
CA TYR A 613 -15.18 -4.69 -14.60
C TYR A 613 -16.09 -4.12 -15.69
N ASN A 614 -17.22 -4.77 -15.96
CA ASN A 614 -18.18 -4.29 -16.94
C ASN A 614 -18.82 -2.93 -16.55
N LEU A 615 -18.91 -2.66 -15.25
CA LEU A 615 -19.38 -1.38 -14.70
C LEU A 615 -18.26 -0.31 -14.59
N GLY A 616 -17.04 -0.65 -14.98
CA GLY A 616 -15.86 0.22 -14.81
C GLY A 616 -15.36 0.34 -13.36
N LEU A 617 -15.76 -0.61 -12.49
CA LEU A 617 -15.34 -0.68 -11.09
C LEU A 617 -14.11 -1.59 -10.96
N ASP A 618 -13.05 -1.20 -11.64
CA ASP A 618 -11.83 -2.02 -11.76
C ASP A 618 -11.19 -2.33 -10.41
N ASP A 619 -11.25 -1.41 -9.45
CA ASP A 619 -10.68 -1.60 -8.11
C ASP A 619 -11.38 -2.72 -7.31
N GLN A 620 -12.72 -2.80 -7.42
CA GLN A 620 -13.52 -3.89 -6.85
C GLN A 620 -13.36 -5.19 -7.61
N GLY A 621 -13.31 -5.13 -8.95
CA GLY A 621 -13.05 -6.29 -9.79
C GLY A 621 -11.70 -6.92 -9.49
N ASP A 622 -10.65 -6.10 -9.37
CA ASP A 622 -9.29 -6.55 -9.02
C ASP A 622 -9.25 -7.13 -7.59
N ALA A 623 -10.06 -6.62 -6.65
CA ALA A 623 -10.16 -7.14 -5.29
C ALA A 623 -10.85 -8.53 -5.24
N LEU A 624 -11.92 -8.71 -6.02
CA LEU A 624 -12.61 -10.01 -6.16
C LEU A 624 -11.71 -11.05 -6.86
N ALA A 625 -11.03 -10.64 -7.94
CA ALA A 625 -10.05 -11.47 -8.65
C ALA A 625 -8.91 -11.92 -7.72
N SER A 626 -8.37 -11.01 -6.90
CA SER A 626 -7.36 -11.33 -5.88
C SER A 626 -7.82 -12.44 -4.94
N ASN A 627 -9.08 -12.42 -4.48
CA ASN A 627 -9.63 -13.49 -3.64
C ASN A 627 -9.79 -14.82 -4.40
N ALA A 628 -10.21 -14.79 -5.66
CA ALA A 628 -10.28 -15.99 -6.50
C ALA A 628 -8.90 -16.62 -6.70
N GLU A 629 -7.89 -15.82 -7.07
CA GLU A 629 -6.51 -16.26 -7.27
C GLU A 629 -5.88 -16.84 -5.99
N LYS A 630 -6.21 -16.28 -4.81
CA LYS A 630 -5.80 -16.84 -3.51
C LYS A 630 -6.39 -18.24 -3.30
N LEU A 631 -7.66 -18.44 -3.62
CA LEU A 631 -8.32 -19.75 -3.53
C LEU A 631 -7.75 -20.75 -4.53
N GLU A 632 -7.55 -20.36 -5.79
CA GLU A 632 -6.89 -21.22 -6.78
C GLU A 632 -5.48 -21.63 -6.34
N SER A 633 -4.73 -20.70 -5.74
CA SER A 633 -3.40 -20.99 -5.18
C SER A 633 -3.47 -21.97 -4.02
N LEU A 634 -4.52 -21.90 -3.20
CA LEU A 634 -4.80 -22.87 -2.14
C LEU A 634 -5.08 -24.27 -2.71
N ALA A 635 -5.77 -24.36 -3.85
CA ALA A 635 -6.00 -25.66 -4.49
C ALA A 635 -4.69 -26.41 -4.73
N ALA A 636 -3.63 -25.72 -5.15
CA ALA A 636 -2.32 -26.30 -5.42
C ALA A 636 -1.65 -26.98 -4.20
N GLU A 637 -2.05 -26.64 -2.96
CA GLU A 637 -1.57 -27.32 -1.75
C GLU A 637 -2.19 -28.71 -1.55
N TYR A 638 -3.42 -28.91 -2.03
CA TYR A 638 -4.24 -30.11 -1.85
C TYR A 638 -4.32 -30.99 -3.10
N GLU A 639 -4.12 -30.41 -4.28
CA GLU A 639 -4.03 -31.19 -5.50
C GLU A 639 -2.79 -32.09 -5.44
N PRO A 640 -2.93 -33.41 -5.65
CA PRO A 640 -1.78 -34.31 -5.72
C PRO A 640 -0.86 -33.79 -6.82
N SER A 641 0.31 -33.29 -6.41
CA SER A 641 1.21 -32.48 -7.24
C SER A 641 1.17 -32.90 -8.70
N LEU A 642 0.79 -31.98 -9.59
CA LEU A 642 0.70 -32.21 -11.05
C LEU A 642 2.00 -32.79 -11.66
N TRP A 643 3.10 -32.73 -10.93
CA TRP A 643 4.36 -33.43 -11.22
C TRP A 643 4.23 -34.96 -11.34
N PHE A 644 3.23 -35.58 -10.69
CA PHE A 644 3.09 -37.05 -10.67
C PHE A 644 1.86 -37.58 -11.41
N THR A 645 0.89 -36.74 -11.76
CA THR A 645 -0.41 -37.21 -12.32
C THR A 645 -0.60 -36.87 -13.81
N ALA A 646 0.18 -35.96 -14.40
CA ALA A 646 0.14 -35.64 -15.83
C ALA A 646 1.10 -36.52 -16.66
N GLY A 647 0.80 -37.83 -16.72
CA GLY A 647 1.67 -38.88 -17.27
C GLY A 647 1.90 -38.92 -18.79
N SER A 648 1.40 -37.97 -19.60
CA SER A 648 1.61 -37.99 -21.06
C SER A 648 2.35 -36.77 -21.60
N THR A 649 1.98 -35.55 -21.21
CA THR A 649 2.54 -34.32 -21.79
C THR A 649 3.92 -33.97 -21.24
N VAL A 650 4.16 -34.21 -19.94
CA VAL A 650 5.46 -33.97 -19.30
C VAL A 650 6.49 -35.04 -19.72
N SER A 651 6.05 -36.28 -19.95
CA SER A 651 6.88 -37.36 -20.48
C SER A 651 7.45 -37.02 -21.85
N GLU A 652 6.63 -36.46 -22.76
CA GLU A 652 7.08 -36.04 -24.09
C GLU A 652 8.04 -34.85 -24.01
N TRP A 653 7.76 -33.87 -23.14
CA TRP A 653 8.62 -32.70 -22.95
C TRP A 653 9.96 -33.06 -22.29
N TRP A 654 9.95 -33.98 -21.33
CA TRP A 654 11.13 -34.50 -20.63
C TRP A 654 11.99 -35.37 -21.55
N THR A 655 11.37 -36.17 -22.41
CA THR A 655 12.07 -36.96 -23.42
C THR A 655 12.69 -36.05 -24.50
N GLN A 656 11.99 -34.96 -24.90
CA GLN A 656 12.54 -33.94 -25.79
C GLN A 656 13.70 -33.16 -25.14
N PHE A 657 13.60 -32.84 -23.85
CA PHE A 657 14.67 -32.21 -23.09
C PHE A 657 15.92 -33.10 -23.03
N LYS A 658 15.78 -34.37 -22.66
CA LYS A 658 16.90 -35.32 -22.60
C LYS A 658 17.56 -35.57 -23.95
N SER A 659 16.74 -35.69 -25.01
CA SER A 659 17.25 -35.87 -26.37
C SER A 659 17.92 -34.60 -26.91
N GLY A 660 17.42 -33.41 -26.57
CA GLY A 660 18.00 -32.12 -26.92
C GLY A 660 19.39 -31.88 -26.32
N PHE A 661 19.67 -32.47 -25.14
CA PHE A 661 20.98 -32.39 -24.47
C PHE A 661 21.86 -33.65 -24.68
N GLY A 662 21.40 -34.64 -25.46
CA GLY A 662 22.17 -35.87 -25.71
C GLY A 662 22.33 -36.78 -24.47
N ILE A 663 21.48 -36.61 -23.46
CA ILE A 663 21.53 -37.30 -22.17
C ILE A 663 20.37 -38.31 -22.02
N GLY A 664 19.92 -38.87 -23.15
CA GLY A 664 18.80 -39.82 -23.22
C GLY A 664 18.95 -41.04 -22.31
N ASP A 665 20.18 -41.44 -22.02
CA ASP A 665 20.50 -42.63 -21.22
C ASP A 665 20.63 -42.35 -19.70
N VAL A 666 20.44 -41.09 -19.27
CA VAL A 666 20.53 -40.73 -17.84
C VAL A 666 19.19 -41.03 -17.14
N PRO A 667 19.18 -41.80 -16.02
CA PRO A 667 17.97 -42.08 -15.27
C PRO A 667 17.27 -40.80 -14.80
N ASP A 668 15.95 -40.74 -14.97
CA ASP A 668 15.10 -39.58 -14.71
C ASP A 668 15.31 -39.01 -13.30
N ALA A 669 15.41 -39.89 -12.31
CA ALA A 669 15.64 -39.53 -10.92
C ALA A 669 16.98 -38.79 -10.69
N ALA A 670 18.04 -39.12 -11.44
CA ALA A 670 19.34 -38.46 -11.29
C ALA A 670 19.33 -37.05 -11.89
N LEU A 671 18.60 -36.87 -13.00
CA LEU A 671 18.41 -35.58 -13.66
C LEU A 671 17.53 -34.63 -12.85
N LEU A 672 16.49 -35.17 -12.20
CA LEU A 672 15.58 -34.42 -11.34
C LEU A 672 16.30 -33.84 -10.11
N VAL A 673 17.20 -34.62 -9.49
CA VAL A 673 18.06 -34.14 -8.40
C VAL A 673 18.99 -33.03 -8.89
N ILE A 674 19.55 -33.13 -10.09
CA ILE A 674 20.43 -32.09 -10.66
C ILE A 674 19.63 -30.80 -10.95
N VAL A 675 18.42 -30.90 -11.49
CA VAL A 675 17.56 -29.73 -11.77
C VAL A 675 17.11 -29.05 -10.47
N ILE A 676 16.74 -29.81 -9.45
CA ILE A 676 16.41 -29.28 -8.12
C ILE A 676 17.63 -28.60 -7.49
N VAL A 677 18.81 -29.22 -7.57
CA VAL A 677 20.07 -28.63 -7.07
C VAL A 677 20.43 -27.36 -7.83
N VAL A 678 20.22 -27.30 -9.15
CA VAL A 678 20.47 -26.10 -9.96
C VAL A 678 19.46 -24.99 -9.66
N LEU A 679 18.19 -25.31 -9.42
CA LEU A 679 17.17 -24.33 -9.04
C LEU A 679 17.40 -23.77 -7.63
N VAL A 680 17.75 -24.63 -6.67
CA VAL A 680 18.04 -24.25 -5.28
C VAL A 680 19.40 -23.52 -5.17
N CYS A 681 20.43 -23.95 -5.88
CA CYS A 681 21.72 -23.25 -5.88
C CYS A 681 21.71 -21.99 -6.77
N GLY A 682 20.90 -21.96 -7.83
CA GLY A 682 20.73 -20.81 -8.71
C GLY A 682 20.03 -19.64 -8.03
N THR A 683 19.00 -19.91 -7.22
CA THR A 683 18.33 -18.88 -6.39
C THR A 683 19.27 -18.32 -5.31
N ILE A 684 20.16 -19.14 -4.74
CA ILE A 684 21.19 -18.70 -3.77
C ILE A 684 22.31 -17.88 -4.44
N LEU A 685 22.65 -18.16 -5.71
CA LEU A 685 23.66 -17.40 -6.45
C LEU A 685 23.12 -16.05 -6.94
N VAL A 686 21.87 -15.98 -7.41
CA VAL A 686 21.26 -14.72 -7.85
C VAL A 686 21.05 -13.76 -6.67
N THR A 687 20.68 -14.25 -5.48
CA THR A 687 20.57 -13.44 -4.26
C THR A 687 21.92 -12.97 -3.69
N ARG A 688 23.05 -13.55 -4.12
CA ARG A 688 24.40 -13.11 -3.69
C ARG A 688 25.10 -12.17 -4.67
N PHE A 689 24.68 -12.14 -5.93
CA PHE A 689 25.20 -11.22 -6.95
C PHE A 689 24.36 -9.95 -7.12
N ILE A 690 23.16 -9.91 -6.53
CA ILE A 690 22.33 -8.71 -6.41
C ILE A 690 22.40 -8.24 -4.94
N LYS A 691 23.53 -7.64 -4.58
CA LYS A 691 23.70 -6.76 -3.42
C LYS A 691 24.60 -5.61 -3.81
#